data_AF-A0A9X7Z6D9-F1
#
_entry.id   AF-A0A9X7Z6D9-F1
#
_cell.length_a   1.000
_cell.length_b   1.000
_cell.length_c   1.000
_cell.angle_alpha   90.00
_cell.angle_beta   90.00
_cell.angle_gamma   90.00
#
_symmetry.space_group_name_H-M   'P 1'
#
loop_
_entity.id
_entity.type
_entity.pdbx_description
1 polymer ?
#
loop_
_entity_poly.entity_id
_entity_poly.type
_entity_poly.pdbx_seq_one_letter_code
_entity_poly.pdbx_strand_id
1 'polypeptide(L)'
;MSIRPADSTSNPPPGSTSEATSEATSEATSEATSEATSEATSEATSEVSSEVSSEVSSEVSSEVSSEVSSEVSSEVSSEVSSNPTPNLDIREWIRIGTLEEIDKNGPMVVKGIVVFQHEGSLYAVENRCPHMGFPLHLGSVCDGVLTCHWHHARFDVCSGGTLDPWADDVPAHAIAVQNGIVYANPRPKQPKNLDWHLHRLREGLEQNLSLIIAKSVVALVNAGVAPARIAEVGIDFGTSERSAGWGPGLTILAANLNVIAKLDTYGQILALVQGLVHVARDSAGRPKRHMLQPLPATEFGTPRLQEWYRRSVEVRDIDGAERVLLTVLGGDASDADVADMMIVAVTDHFYLDGGHTLDFHNKAFEALAAIRPELRPQVLSSLIPGLGNPTRSEELQNWQTPVDLVSPLFAAFRELENQLGRISPATLASGTSDSPTDRNASSIDGSASSIEGSASIMPSQTSPLLTDRQTRTDAEKIVDVLLGDDPGVIVETLTALLTSGVDPVHLSGLVALAAAKRIVHFHTQNDFGDWIAVLHTFTNAHAVHERLKQSQNPLATRAIYHVAMRIYRDRFLNIPSAALPKSDAADRAGYSTDLRQLLALTDKQQQVAEAATWVAHYIDTGQPMGPLWNTLGHLLLREDAEFHSFQMLEAAIKEHEDWEKSTRSIAKDAMRTLVLAATRYLAAHAPTARELPQVARIAWRLARGEKLFAE
;
A
#
# COMPACT_ATOMS: atom_id res chain seq x y z
N MET A 1 -69.41 -56.94 6.26
CA MET A 1 -69.62 -55.99 5.15
C MET A 1 -69.69 -54.60 5.76
N SER A 2 -68.64 -53.82 5.52
CA SER A 2 -68.42 -52.52 6.13
C SER A 2 -69.50 -51.52 5.74
N ILE A 3 -69.93 -50.70 6.70
CA ILE A 3 -69.88 -49.24 6.69
C ILE A 3 -70.38 -48.78 8.07
N ARG A 4 -69.56 -47.98 8.77
CA ARG A 4 -69.90 -47.32 10.04
C ARG A 4 -69.38 -45.88 9.98
N PRO A 5 -69.98 -44.96 10.76
CA PRO A 5 -70.72 -43.85 10.17
C PRO A 5 -70.25 -42.48 10.68
N ALA A 6 -70.89 -41.47 10.12
CA ALA A 6 -70.87 -40.06 10.47
C ALA A 6 -71.48 -39.74 11.86
N ASP A 7 -71.08 -38.60 12.41
CA ASP A 7 -71.91 -37.47 12.91
C ASP A 7 -71.08 -36.63 13.90
N SER A 8 -71.26 -35.33 14.11
CA SER A 8 -71.81 -34.17 13.39
C SER A 8 -71.48 -32.92 14.25
N THR A 9 -71.25 -31.76 13.62
CA THR A 9 -71.51 -30.35 14.07
C THR A 9 -70.53 -29.36 13.38
N SER A 10 -71.03 -28.40 12.60
CA SER A 10 -70.24 -27.26 12.09
C SER A 10 -71.10 -26.00 11.87
N ASN A 11 -70.64 -24.89 12.44
CA ASN A 11 -71.11 -23.50 12.31
C ASN A 11 -70.79 -22.90 10.91
N PRO A 12 -71.40 -21.75 10.52
CA PRO A 12 -71.23 -21.15 9.20
C PRO A 12 -69.84 -20.49 9.03
N PRO A 13 -69.32 -20.35 7.80
CA PRO A 13 -67.95 -19.88 7.57
C PRO A 13 -67.82 -18.36 7.70
N PRO A 14 -66.71 -17.85 8.27
CA PRO A 14 -66.30 -16.46 8.15
C PRO A 14 -65.40 -16.30 6.93
N GLY A 15 -65.69 -15.33 6.05
CA GLY A 15 -64.82 -15.06 4.90
C GLY A 15 -65.53 -14.29 3.80
N SER A 16 -65.88 -13.04 4.05
CA SER A 16 -66.23 -12.11 2.95
C SER A 16 -66.02 -10.62 3.28
N THR A 17 -65.32 -10.29 4.37
CA THR A 17 -65.12 -8.89 4.80
C THR A 17 -63.67 -8.42 4.83
N SER A 18 -62.68 -9.32 4.64
CA SER A 18 -61.25 -8.95 4.64
C SER A 18 -60.68 -8.64 3.26
N GLU A 19 -61.18 -9.25 2.18
CA GLU A 19 -60.65 -9.00 0.82
C GLU A 19 -61.13 -7.67 0.23
N ALA A 20 -62.38 -7.27 0.48
CA ALA A 20 -62.93 -6.02 -0.02
C ALA A 20 -62.34 -4.77 0.67
N THR A 21 -61.78 -4.92 1.88
CA THR A 21 -61.15 -3.81 2.61
C THR A 21 -59.66 -3.65 2.28
N SER A 22 -58.97 -4.70 1.83
CA SER A 22 -57.57 -4.62 1.39
C SER A 22 -57.40 -4.09 -0.03
N GLU A 23 -58.32 -4.37 -0.96
CA GLU A 23 -58.25 -3.81 -2.32
C GLU A 23 -58.59 -2.32 -2.35
N ALA A 24 -59.60 -1.89 -1.59
CA ALA A 24 -59.97 -0.47 -1.53
C ALA A 24 -58.90 0.42 -0.86
N THR A 25 -58.07 -0.13 0.03
CA THR A 25 -56.99 0.63 0.68
C THR A 25 -55.72 0.69 -0.17
N SER A 26 -55.44 -0.31 -1.00
CA SER A 26 -54.27 -0.31 -1.90
C SER A 26 -54.48 0.58 -3.13
N GLU A 27 -55.69 0.58 -3.72
CA GLU A 27 -56.00 1.49 -4.84
C GLU A 27 -55.95 2.95 -4.39
N ALA A 28 -56.59 3.30 -3.27
CA ALA A 28 -56.62 4.67 -2.76
C ALA A 28 -55.22 5.20 -2.33
N THR A 29 -54.32 4.34 -1.84
CA THR A 29 -52.94 4.76 -1.55
C THR A 29 -52.12 4.91 -2.82
N SER A 30 -52.27 4.03 -3.82
CA SER A 30 -51.50 4.14 -5.06
C SER A 30 -51.87 5.38 -5.89
N GLU A 31 -53.17 5.72 -6.00
CA GLU A 31 -53.62 6.93 -6.70
C GLU A 31 -53.13 8.20 -6.00
N ALA A 32 -53.33 8.32 -4.67
CA ALA A 32 -52.90 9.48 -3.90
C ALA A 32 -51.38 9.67 -3.90
N THR A 33 -50.60 8.59 -3.93
CA THR A 33 -49.13 8.69 -4.01
C THR A 33 -48.68 9.09 -5.42
N SER A 34 -49.33 8.61 -6.48
CA SER A 34 -48.95 8.94 -7.85
C SER A 34 -49.31 10.39 -8.25
N GLU A 35 -50.47 10.90 -7.83
CA GLU A 35 -50.84 12.32 -8.04
C GLU A 35 -49.93 13.26 -7.25
N ALA A 36 -49.70 13.00 -5.95
CA ALA A 36 -48.84 13.85 -5.14
C ALA A 36 -47.37 13.84 -5.61
N THR A 37 -46.88 12.70 -6.13
CA THR A 37 -45.50 12.62 -6.64
C THR A 37 -45.36 13.33 -7.98
N SER A 38 -46.37 13.27 -8.86
CA SER A 38 -46.33 13.90 -10.19
C SER A 38 -46.55 15.41 -10.16
N GLU A 39 -47.42 15.92 -9.29
CA GLU A 39 -47.56 17.37 -9.08
C GLU A 39 -46.30 17.96 -8.42
N ALA A 40 -45.75 17.30 -7.39
CA ALA A 40 -44.54 17.79 -6.73
C ALA A 40 -43.29 17.73 -7.62
N THR A 41 -43.16 16.71 -8.48
CA THR A 41 -42.03 16.66 -9.43
C THR A 41 -42.20 17.64 -10.59
N SER A 42 -43.41 17.90 -11.07
CA SER A 42 -43.63 18.85 -12.18
C SER A 42 -43.48 20.31 -11.75
N GLU A 43 -43.97 20.69 -10.56
CA GLU A 43 -43.73 22.04 -10.02
C GLU A 43 -42.25 22.26 -9.70
N ALA A 44 -41.60 21.32 -8.99
CA ALA A 44 -40.19 21.45 -8.65
C ALA A 44 -39.25 21.43 -9.87
N THR A 45 -39.57 20.65 -10.92
CA THR A 45 -38.73 20.65 -12.14
C THR A 45 -38.93 21.89 -13.01
N SER A 46 -40.13 22.50 -13.01
CA SER A 46 -40.40 23.71 -13.80
C SER A 46 -39.83 24.99 -13.16
N GLU A 47 -39.91 25.12 -11.83
CA GLU A 47 -39.34 26.28 -11.12
C GLU A 47 -37.81 26.19 -11.07
N VAL A 48 -37.25 25.02 -10.74
CA VAL A 48 -35.78 24.86 -10.70
C VAL A 48 -35.16 24.93 -12.10
N SER A 49 -35.82 24.42 -13.15
CA SER A 49 -35.26 24.52 -14.51
C SER A 49 -35.29 25.95 -15.05
N SER A 50 -36.28 26.77 -14.69
CA SER A 50 -36.40 28.13 -15.22
C SER A 50 -35.52 29.14 -14.47
N GLU A 51 -35.38 29.02 -13.15
CA GLU A 51 -34.49 29.89 -12.37
C GLU A 51 -33.02 29.51 -12.56
N VAL A 52 -32.67 28.23 -12.51
CA VAL A 52 -31.26 27.80 -12.67
C VAL A 52 -30.79 28.01 -14.12
N SER A 53 -31.64 27.81 -15.14
CA SER A 53 -31.20 28.04 -16.53
C SER A 53 -31.01 29.53 -16.84
N SER A 54 -31.76 30.44 -16.22
CA SER A 54 -31.68 31.87 -16.53
C SER A 54 -30.57 32.58 -15.73
N GLU A 55 -30.35 32.23 -14.47
CA GLU A 55 -29.28 32.81 -13.66
C GLU A 55 -27.91 32.21 -13.99
N VAL A 56 -27.81 30.89 -14.13
CA VAL A 56 -26.51 30.25 -14.45
C VAL A 56 -26.08 30.55 -15.88
N SER A 57 -27.01 30.63 -16.85
CA SER A 57 -26.61 30.98 -18.23
C SER A 57 -26.20 32.43 -18.38
N SER A 58 -26.74 33.37 -17.60
CA SER A 58 -26.40 34.79 -17.73
C SER A 58 -25.15 35.19 -16.94
N GLU A 59 -24.94 34.63 -15.74
CA GLU A 59 -23.75 34.91 -14.94
C GLU A 59 -22.52 34.13 -15.45
N VAL A 60 -22.66 32.84 -15.75
CA VAL A 60 -21.52 32.04 -16.24
C VAL A 60 -21.12 32.46 -17.67
N SER A 61 -22.07 32.83 -18.53
CA SER A 61 -21.71 33.29 -19.88
C SER A 61 -21.04 34.67 -19.87
N SER A 62 -21.36 35.57 -18.93
CA SER A 62 -20.78 36.91 -18.90
C SER A 62 -19.44 36.97 -18.19
N GLU A 63 -19.26 36.21 -17.10
CA GLU A 63 -18.00 36.12 -16.37
C GLU A 63 -16.97 35.28 -17.16
N VAL A 64 -17.35 34.08 -17.63
CA VAL A 64 -16.44 33.21 -18.38
C VAL A 64 -16.09 33.79 -19.75
N SER A 65 -17.04 34.45 -20.45
CA SER A 65 -16.70 35.07 -21.74
C SER A 65 -15.80 36.29 -21.59
N SER A 66 -15.90 37.06 -20.50
CA SER A 66 -15.08 38.27 -20.32
C SER A 66 -13.70 37.97 -19.77
N GLU A 67 -13.57 37.01 -18.83
CA GLU A 67 -12.27 36.58 -18.31
C GLU A 67 -11.50 35.72 -19.31
N VAL A 68 -12.14 34.71 -19.92
CA VAL A 68 -11.47 33.84 -20.91
C VAL A 68 -11.15 34.61 -22.19
N SER A 69 -12.01 35.53 -22.65
CA SER A 69 -11.68 36.31 -23.86
C SER A 69 -10.56 37.33 -23.60
N SER A 70 -10.46 37.91 -22.40
CA SER A 70 -9.40 38.90 -22.12
C SER A 70 -8.05 38.24 -21.81
N GLU A 71 -8.04 37.12 -21.08
CA GLU A 71 -6.82 36.35 -20.84
C GLU A 71 -6.33 35.66 -22.12
N VAL A 72 -7.21 34.95 -22.85
CA VAL A 72 -6.82 34.29 -24.11
C VAL A 72 -6.45 35.31 -25.18
N SER A 73 -7.14 36.45 -25.30
CA SER A 73 -6.73 37.46 -26.29
C SER A 73 -5.42 38.16 -25.92
N SER A 74 -5.11 38.34 -24.64
CA SER A 74 -3.86 38.98 -24.21
C SER A 74 -2.67 38.02 -24.32
N GLU A 75 -2.84 36.73 -23.99
CA GLU A 75 -1.83 35.70 -24.18
C GLU A 75 -1.61 35.40 -25.67
N VAL A 76 -2.68 35.20 -26.46
CA VAL A 76 -2.58 34.94 -27.90
C VAL A 76 -2.03 36.16 -28.66
N SER A 77 -2.38 37.39 -28.29
CA SER A 77 -1.82 38.59 -28.97
C SER A 77 -0.35 38.84 -28.62
N SER A 78 0.08 38.45 -27.40
CA SER A 78 1.48 38.57 -26.99
C SER A 78 2.36 37.47 -27.62
N GLU A 79 1.86 36.24 -27.74
CA GLU A 79 2.58 35.12 -28.37
C GLU A 79 2.62 35.21 -29.91
N VAL A 80 1.63 35.86 -30.54
CA VAL A 80 1.56 36.01 -32.01
C VAL A 80 2.45 37.17 -32.51
N SER A 81 2.82 38.14 -31.67
CA SER A 81 3.72 39.25 -32.07
C SER A 81 5.19 39.04 -31.73
N SER A 82 5.56 38.09 -30.86
CA SER A 82 6.95 37.88 -30.45
C SER A 82 7.61 36.58 -30.92
N ASN A 83 6.96 35.80 -31.79
CA ASN A 83 7.65 34.69 -32.45
C ASN A 83 8.40 35.20 -33.69
N PRO A 84 9.75 35.33 -33.66
CA PRO A 84 10.49 35.30 -34.91
C PRO A 84 10.14 33.96 -35.55
N THR A 85 9.68 33.97 -36.80
CA THR A 85 9.64 32.75 -37.61
C THR A 85 11.00 32.07 -37.44
N PRO A 86 11.09 30.88 -36.83
CA PRO A 86 12.37 30.25 -36.66
C PRO A 86 12.80 29.90 -38.08
N ASN A 87 13.81 30.61 -38.58
CA ASN A 87 14.44 30.29 -39.84
C ASN A 87 15.22 28.99 -39.61
N LEU A 88 14.48 27.88 -39.55
CA LEU A 88 14.99 26.53 -39.36
C LEU A 88 15.60 26.11 -40.69
N ASP A 89 16.93 26.03 -40.72
CA ASP A 89 17.68 25.61 -41.88
C ASP A 89 17.22 24.21 -42.32
N ILE A 90 16.53 24.13 -43.47
CA ILE A 90 16.03 22.87 -44.05
C ILE A 90 17.15 21.87 -44.36
N ARG A 91 18.41 22.30 -44.37
CA ARG A 91 19.57 21.41 -44.46
C ARG A 91 19.63 20.37 -43.33
N GLU A 92 19.02 20.66 -42.18
CA GLU A 92 18.96 19.72 -41.04
C GLU A 92 17.71 18.81 -41.09
N TRP A 93 16.79 19.03 -42.03
CA TRP A 93 15.55 18.26 -42.14
C TRP A 93 15.76 16.98 -42.96
N ILE A 94 14.98 15.94 -42.65
CA ILE A 94 15.06 14.66 -43.32
C ILE A 94 14.35 14.76 -44.66
N ARG A 95 15.09 14.59 -45.76
CA ARG A 95 14.49 14.41 -47.09
C ARG A 95 13.66 13.12 -47.11
N ILE A 96 12.35 13.25 -47.34
CA ILE A 96 11.43 12.12 -47.43
C ILE A 96 11.36 11.58 -48.86
N GLY A 97 11.09 12.45 -49.83
CA GLY A 97 10.85 12.07 -51.22
C GLY A 97 10.36 13.26 -52.03
N THR A 98 10.01 13.04 -53.29
CA THR A 98 9.30 14.04 -54.12
C THR A 98 7.79 13.93 -53.93
N LEU A 99 7.05 14.99 -54.27
CA LEU A 99 5.58 14.93 -54.27
C LEU A 99 5.04 13.82 -55.18
N GLU A 100 5.64 13.64 -56.35
CA GLU A 100 5.26 12.59 -57.31
C GLU A 100 5.49 11.18 -56.76
N GLU A 101 6.57 10.97 -55.99
CA GLU A 101 6.85 9.69 -55.34
C GLU A 101 5.82 9.37 -54.26
N ILE A 102 5.38 10.35 -53.48
CA ILE A 102 4.34 10.15 -52.44
C ILE A 102 2.99 9.87 -53.10
N ASP A 103 2.60 10.64 -54.11
CA ASP A 103 1.33 10.47 -54.83
C ASP A 103 1.23 9.07 -55.48
N LYS A 104 2.34 8.58 -56.05
CA LYS A 104 2.39 7.27 -56.71
C LYS A 104 2.47 6.08 -55.76
N ASN A 105 3.27 6.19 -54.69
CA ASN A 105 3.61 5.05 -53.83
C ASN A 105 2.77 5.00 -52.55
N GLY A 106 1.99 6.04 -52.26
CA GLY A 106 1.27 6.17 -51.00
C GLY A 106 2.21 6.55 -49.84
N PRO A 107 1.96 6.06 -48.61
CA PRO A 107 2.73 6.47 -47.44
C PRO A 107 4.22 6.16 -47.57
N MET A 108 5.07 7.18 -47.40
CA MET A 108 6.53 7.04 -47.48
C MET A 108 7.17 7.05 -46.09
N VAL A 109 8.06 6.08 -45.82
CA VAL A 109 8.77 5.96 -44.55
C VAL A 109 10.26 6.25 -44.73
N VAL A 110 10.79 7.24 -44.00
CA VAL A 110 12.23 7.53 -43.96
C VAL A 110 12.68 7.80 -42.53
N LYS A 111 13.74 7.11 -42.09
CA LYS A 111 14.33 7.25 -40.74
C LYS A 111 13.32 7.20 -39.58
N GLY A 112 12.28 6.37 -39.72
CA GLY A 112 11.26 6.19 -38.69
C GLY A 112 10.06 7.13 -38.79
N ILE A 113 10.08 8.15 -39.66
CA ILE A 113 8.94 9.03 -39.90
C ILE A 113 8.16 8.50 -41.11
N VAL A 114 6.83 8.49 -41.03
CA VAL A 114 5.92 8.20 -42.15
C VAL A 114 5.19 9.48 -42.58
N VAL A 115 5.10 9.71 -43.89
CA VAL A 115 4.31 10.80 -44.48
C VAL A 115 3.07 10.22 -45.15
N PHE A 116 1.90 10.70 -44.75
CA PHE A 116 0.60 10.40 -45.34
C PHE A 116 0.10 11.60 -46.14
N GLN A 117 -0.67 11.32 -47.19
CA GLN A 117 -1.43 12.31 -47.93
C GLN A 117 -2.92 12.16 -47.59
N HIS A 118 -3.56 13.26 -47.18
CA HIS A 118 -4.97 13.28 -46.84
C HIS A 118 -5.56 14.64 -47.21
N GLU A 119 -6.69 14.65 -47.91
CA GLU A 119 -7.40 15.86 -48.37
C GLU A 119 -6.50 16.88 -49.08
N GLY A 120 -5.58 16.41 -49.93
CA GLY A 120 -4.66 17.26 -50.68
C GLY A 120 -3.52 17.85 -49.85
N SER A 121 -3.42 17.52 -48.57
CA SER A 121 -2.34 17.95 -47.65
C SER A 121 -1.44 16.78 -47.25
N LEU A 122 -0.23 17.09 -46.81
CA LEU A 122 0.75 16.12 -46.31
C LEU A 122 0.87 16.22 -44.80
N TYR A 123 0.94 15.07 -44.14
CA TYR A 123 1.11 14.96 -42.69
C TYR A 123 2.19 13.95 -42.34
N ALA A 124 3.04 14.27 -41.36
CA ALA A 124 4.16 13.44 -40.95
C ALA A 124 4.00 13.05 -39.49
N VAL A 125 4.10 11.76 -39.21
CA VAL A 125 4.08 11.21 -37.85
C VAL A 125 5.18 10.16 -37.69
N GLU A 126 5.55 9.83 -36.45
CA GLU A 126 6.37 8.65 -36.19
C GLU A 126 5.68 7.41 -36.76
N ASN A 127 6.43 6.60 -37.52
CA ASN A 127 5.94 5.34 -38.09
C ASN A 127 5.81 4.25 -37.02
N ARG A 128 6.18 4.52 -35.77
CA ARG A 128 6.09 3.56 -34.67
C ARG A 128 4.84 3.82 -33.85
N CYS A 129 3.88 2.89 -33.90
CA CYS A 129 2.65 3.01 -33.12
C CYS A 129 2.99 3.18 -31.63
N PRO A 130 2.49 4.24 -30.98
CA PRO A 130 2.80 4.52 -29.57
C PRO A 130 2.25 3.47 -28.60
N HIS A 131 1.30 2.62 -29.01
CA HIS A 131 0.81 1.51 -28.19
C HIS A 131 1.90 0.43 -27.97
N MET A 132 2.21 -0.37 -29.00
CA MET A 132 3.17 -1.48 -28.91
C MET A 132 4.17 -1.53 -30.08
N GLY A 133 4.35 -0.41 -30.79
CA GLY A 133 5.45 -0.23 -31.73
C GLY A 133 5.25 -0.77 -33.15
N PHE A 134 4.04 -1.18 -33.53
CA PHE A 134 3.73 -1.62 -34.89
C PHE A 134 3.95 -0.52 -35.93
N PRO A 135 4.42 -0.82 -37.16
CA PRO A 135 4.62 0.18 -38.19
C PRO A 135 3.30 0.79 -38.70
N LEU A 136 3.09 2.09 -38.51
CA LEU A 136 1.83 2.77 -38.85
C LEU A 136 1.57 2.90 -40.36
N HIS A 137 2.62 2.94 -41.19
CA HIS A 137 2.47 2.91 -42.66
C HIS A 137 1.82 1.63 -43.18
N LEU A 138 1.84 0.54 -42.39
CA LEU A 138 1.13 -0.69 -42.72
C LEU A 138 -0.34 -0.62 -42.29
N GLY A 139 -0.76 0.43 -41.59
CA GLY A 139 -2.15 0.67 -41.20
C GLY A 139 -3.01 1.21 -42.34
N SER A 140 -4.17 1.75 -41.97
CA SER A 140 -5.10 2.39 -42.91
C SER A 140 -5.43 3.81 -42.48
N VAL A 141 -5.71 4.69 -43.45
CA VAL A 141 -6.21 6.04 -43.22
C VAL A 141 -7.59 6.16 -43.87
N CYS A 142 -8.59 6.54 -43.09
CA CYS A 142 -9.96 6.80 -43.55
C CYS A 142 -10.47 8.06 -42.84
N ASP A 143 -10.97 9.04 -43.59
CA ASP A 143 -11.52 10.30 -43.05
C ASP A 143 -10.62 10.96 -41.99
N GLY A 144 -9.31 10.96 -42.24
CA GLY A 144 -8.30 11.55 -41.36
C GLY A 144 -7.86 10.65 -40.20
N VAL A 145 -8.52 9.51 -40.00
CA VAL A 145 -8.22 8.57 -38.92
C VAL A 145 -7.23 7.52 -39.39
N LEU A 146 -6.01 7.59 -38.87
CA LEU A 146 -4.96 6.57 -39.00
C LEU A 146 -5.21 5.43 -38.00
N THR A 147 -5.51 4.24 -38.51
CA THR A 147 -5.75 3.04 -37.70
C THR A 147 -4.59 2.06 -37.79
N CYS A 148 -3.98 1.74 -36.65
CA CYS A 148 -2.93 0.73 -36.56
C CYS A 148 -3.50 -0.67 -36.82
N HIS A 149 -2.91 -1.44 -37.74
CA HIS A 149 -3.43 -2.78 -38.08
C HIS A 149 -3.27 -3.84 -36.98
N TRP A 150 -2.45 -3.62 -35.97
CA TRP A 150 -2.18 -4.67 -34.97
C TRP A 150 -3.26 -4.75 -33.88
N HIS A 151 -3.48 -3.64 -33.17
CA HIS A 151 -4.44 -3.58 -32.05
C HIS A 151 -5.53 -2.54 -32.29
N HIS A 152 -5.60 -1.98 -33.50
CA HIS A 152 -6.63 -1.02 -33.91
C HIS A 152 -6.66 0.30 -33.12
N ALA A 153 -5.54 0.70 -32.52
CA ALA A 153 -5.39 2.06 -31.99
C ALA A 153 -5.54 3.08 -33.12
N ARG A 154 -6.33 4.13 -32.87
CA ARG A 154 -6.69 5.16 -33.84
C ARG A 154 -6.07 6.51 -33.46
N PHE A 155 -5.66 7.24 -34.48
CA PHE A 155 -5.00 8.53 -34.36
C PHE A 155 -5.55 9.48 -35.42
N ASP A 156 -5.68 10.76 -35.10
CA ASP A 156 -5.79 11.79 -36.12
C ASP A 156 -4.46 11.90 -36.87
N VAL A 157 -4.45 11.71 -38.19
CA VAL A 157 -3.25 11.78 -39.02
C VAL A 157 -2.65 13.19 -39.05
N CYS A 158 -3.45 14.22 -38.77
CA CYS A 158 -3.05 15.62 -38.87
C CYS A 158 -2.22 16.09 -37.67
N SER A 159 -2.72 15.79 -36.47
CA SER A 159 -2.10 16.16 -35.19
C SER A 159 -1.29 15.06 -34.53
N GLY A 160 -1.62 13.79 -34.82
CA GLY A 160 -1.12 12.61 -34.11
C GLY A 160 -1.88 12.28 -32.82
N GLY A 161 -2.92 13.06 -32.48
CA GLY A 161 -3.74 12.84 -31.28
C GLY A 161 -4.45 11.49 -31.33
N THR A 162 -4.42 10.74 -30.22
CA THR A 162 -5.09 9.45 -30.12
C THR A 162 -6.57 9.60 -29.81
N LEU A 163 -7.39 8.73 -30.41
CA LEU A 163 -8.81 8.57 -30.08
C LEU A 163 -9.04 7.46 -29.04
N ASP A 164 -7.98 6.74 -28.68
CA ASP A 164 -8.02 5.53 -27.86
C ASP A 164 -7.08 5.71 -26.66
N PRO A 165 -7.60 6.12 -25.47
CA PRO A 165 -6.78 6.54 -24.33
C PRO A 165 -5.81 5.49 -23.77
N TRP A 166 -5.97 4.21 -24.14
CA TRP A 166 -5.04 3.12 -23.83
C TRP A 166 -3.77 3.12 -24.70
N ALA A 167 -3.66 4.03 -25.68
CA ALA A 167 -2.44 4.39 -26.40
C ALA A 167 -2.00 5.82 -26.03
N ASP A 168 -0.75 6.19 -26.35
CA ASP A 168 -0.38 7.62 -26.32
C ASP A 168 -0.62 8.25 -27.69
N ASP A 169 -0.55 9.57 -27.77
CA ASP A 169 -0.43 10.28 -29.05
C ASP A 169 0.83 9.84 -29.82
N VAL A 170 0.69 9.78 -31.15
CA VAL A 170 1.81 9.55 -32.06
C VAL A 170 2.51 10.90 -32.29
N PRO A 171 3.85 10.99 -32.09
CA PRO A 171 4.54 12.25 -32.32
C PRO A 171 4.42 12.71 -33.78
N ALA A 172 3.87 13.91 -33.99
CA ALA A 172 3.76 14.55 -35.30
C ALA A 172 4.97 15.44 -35.60
N HIS A 173 5.34 15.53 -36.88
CA HIS A 173 6.50 16.27 -37.37
C HIS A 173 6.08 17.41 -38.30
N ALA A 174 6.86 18.49 -38.30
CA ALA A 174 6.66 19.57 -39.28
C ALA A 174 7.11 19.13 -40.68
N ILE A 175 6.35 19.52 -41.70
CA ILE A 175 6.67 19.26 -43.12
C ILE A 175 6.98 20.56 -43.82
N ALA A 176 7.93 20.52 -44.74
CA ALA A 176 8.18 21.59 -45.70
C ALA A 176 8.37 21.01 -47.10
N VAL A 177 7.87 21.71 -48.10
CA VAL A 177 8.05 21.36 -49.51
C VAL A 177 8.93 22.42 -50.17
N GLN A 178 10.07 22.02 -50.73
CA GLN A 178 10.96 22.90 -51.48
C GLN A 178 11.29 22.28 -52.83
N ASN A 179 11.03 23.02 -53.91
CA ASN A 179 11.30 22.57 -55.29
C ASN A 179 10.73 21.16 -55.59
N GLY A 180 9.52 20.87 -55.10
CA GLY A 180 8.85 19.58 -55.26
C GLY A 180 9.38 18.43 -54.37
N ILE A 181 10.34 18.71 -53.49
CA ILE A 181 10.90 17.75 -52.52
C ILE A 181 10.28 18.00 -51.14
N VAL A 182 9.81 16.92 -50.51
CA VAL A 182 9.24 16.91 -49.16
C VAL A 182 10.31 16.63 -48.14
N TYR A 183 10.36 17.47 -47.11
CA TYR A 183 11.24 17.37 -45.95
C TYR A 183 10.41 17.28 -44.67
N ALA A 184 10.83 16.44 -43.73
CA ALA A 184 10.26 16.38 -42.39
C ALA A 184 11.29 16.81 -41.34
N ASN A 185 10.87 17.61 -40.37
CA ASN A 185 11.70 17.95 -39.23
C ASN A 185 11.96 16.69 -38.39
N PRO A 186 13.22 16.31 -38.11
CA PRO A 186 13.52 15.13 -37.29
C PRO A 186 13.03 15.25 -35.84
N ARG A 187 12.75 16.47 -35.36
CA ARG A 187 12.17 16.69 -34.02
C ARG A 187 10.65 16.77 -34.13
N PRO A 188 9.90 16.06 -33.27
CA PRO A 188 8.45 16.17 -33.25
C PRO A 188 8.02 17.56 -32.77
N LYS A 189 6.82 18.00 -33.19
CA LYS A 189 6.22 19.29 -32.82
C LYS A 189 6.04 19.43 -31.30
N GLN A 190 5.70 18.33 -30.63
CA GLN A 190 5.51 18.26 -29.19
C GLN A 190 6.43 17.17 -28.60
N PRO A 191 7.64 17.52 -28.16
CA PRO A 191 8.52 16.57 -27.50
C PRO A 191 7.98 16.21 -26.11
N LYS A 192 8.03 14.92 -25.77
CA LYS A 192 7.64 14.41 -24.45
C LYS A 192 8.74 14.75 -23.44
N ASN A 193 8.44 15.64 -22.49
CA ASN A 193 9.34 16.04 -21.40
C ASN A 193 8.98 15.31 -20.10
N LEU A 194 9.66 15.66 -19.00
CA LEU A 194 9.43 15.07 -17.70
C LEU A 194 7.99 15.28 -17.20
N ASP A 195 7.47 16.50 -17.31
CA ASP A 195 6.12 16.86 -16.84
C ASP A 195 5.06 16.08 -17.61
N TRP A 196 5.25 15.88 -18.92
CA TRP A 196 4.40 15.03 -19.74
C TRP A 196 4.34 13.60 -19.19
N HIS A 197 5.47 12.99 -18.82
CA HIS A 197 5.49 11.63 -18.26
C HIS A 197 4.84 11.54 -16.88
N LEU A 198 4.99 12.56 -16.03
CA LEU A 198 4.32 12.62 -14.72
C LEU A 198 2.80 12.77 -14.89
N HIS A 199 2.37 13.64 -15.79
CA HIS A 199 0.95 13.81 -16.13
C HIS A 199 0.37 12.53 -16.71
N ARG A 200 1.07 11.89 -17.65
CA ARG A 200 0.62 10.65 -18.28
C ARG A 200 0.58 9.47 -17.29
N LEU A 201 1.47 9.45 -16.31
CA LEU A 201 1.38 8.50 -15.20
C LEU A 201 0.07 8.69 -14.42
N ARG A 202 -0.29 9.94 -14.09
CA ARG A 202 -1.55 10.24 -13.38
C ARG A 202 -2.79 9.85 -14.20
N GLU A 203 -2.84 10.16 -15.50
CA GLU A 203 -3.93 9.69 -16.36
C GLU A 203 -4.02 8.15 -16.40
N GLY A 204 -2.86 7.47 -16.43
CA GLY A 204 -2.80 6.02 -16.37
C GLY A 204 -3.38 5.45 -15.07
N LEU A 205 -3.18 6.12 -13.94
CA LEU A 205 -3.79 5.76 -12.65
C LEU A 205 -5.31 5.98 -12.67
N GLU A 206 -5.75 7.16 -13.11
CA GLU A 206 -7.17 7.56 -13.18
C GLU A 206 -8.01 6.61 -14.04
N GLN A 207 -7.44 6.15 -15.16
CA GLN A 207 -8.11 5.27 -16.12
C GLN A 207 -7.79 3.79 -15.91
N ASN A 208 -6.99 3.45 -14.88
CA ASN A 208 -6.53 2.09 -14.58
C ASN A 208 -5.86 1.38 -15.78
N LEU A 209 -4.97 2.09 -16.47
CA LEU A 209 -4.29 1.64 -17.69
C LEU A 209 -2.85 1.15 -17.39
N SER A 210 -2.71 -0.14 -17.12
CA SER A 210 -1.45 -0.74 -16.66
C SER A 210 -0.25 -0.51 -17.60
N LEU A 211 -0.45 -0.58 -18.92
CA LEU A 211 0.63 -0.34 -19.89
C LEU A 211 1.06 1.14 -19.94
N ILE A 212 0.12 2.08 -19.75
CA ILE A 212 0.42 3.51 -19.68
C ILE A 212 1.20 3.83 -18.42
N ILE A 213 0.79 3.27 -17.27
CA ILE A 213 1.53 3.34 -16.00
C ILE A 213 2.95 2.80 -16.22
N ALA A 214 3.09 1.60 -16.79
CA ALA A 214 4.39 0.96 -16.99
C ALA A 214 5.32 1.77 -17.91
N LYS A 215 4.81 2.28 -19.03
CA LYS A 215 5.60 3.11 -19.95
C LYS A 215 6.06 4.41 -19.30
N SER A 216 5.19 5.05 -18.52
CA SER A 216 5.52 6.28 -17.80
C SER A 216 6.58 6.02 -16.74
N VAL A 217 6.45 4.96 -15.94
CA VAL A 217 7.48 4.55 -14.96
C VAL A 217 8.82 4.28 -15.63
N VAL A 218 8.85 3.50 -16.72
CA VAL A 218 10.09 3.21 -17.46
C VAL A 218 10.76 4.50 -17.96
N ALA A 219 9.97 5.42 -18.53
CA ALA A 219 10.50 6.70 -19.01
C ALA A 219 11.06 7.55 -17.87
N LEU A 220 10.36 7.65 -16.75
CA LEU A 220 10.78 8.41 -15.57
C LEU A 220 12.05 7.84 -14.93
N VAL A 221 12.13 6.51 -14.76
CA VAL A 221 13.33 5.85 -14.23
C VAL A 221 14.52 6.03 -15.16
N ASN A 222 14.33 5.87 -16.48
CA ASN A 222 15.40 6.10 -17.46
C ASN A 222 15.85 7.57 -17.52
N ALA A 223 14.96 8.51 -17.19
CA ALA A 223 15.29 9.93 -17.06
C ALA A 223 15.98 10.27 -15.72
N GLY A 224 16.19 9.30 -14.84
CA GLY A 224 16.87 9.50 -13.55
C GLY A 224 15.99 10.12 -12.47
N VAL A 225 14.66 10.07 -12.61
CA VAL A 225 13.73 10.56 -11.59
C VAL A 225 13.80 9.65 -10.37
N ALA A 226 13.93 10.25 -9.18
CA ALA A 226 13.98 9.51 -7.93
C ALA A 226 12.69 8.67 -7.73
N PRO A 227 12.78 7.39 -7.30
CA PRO A 227 11.60 6.55 -7.13
C PRO A 227 10.54 7.13 -6.18
N ALA A 228 10.96 7.85 -5.13
CA ALA A 228 10.06 8.55 -4.23
C ALA A 228 9.16 9.56 -4.96
N ARG A 229 9.72 10.33 -5.91
CA ARG A 229 8.95 11.30 -6.71
C ARG A 229 7.92 10.62 -7.62
N ILE A 230 8.24 9.45 -8.15
CA ILE A 230 7.32 8.65 -8.98
C ILE A 230 6.20 8.09 -8.11
N ALA A 231 6.54 7.55 -6.94
CA ALA A 231 5.57 6.99 -6.01
C ALA A 231 4.68 8.05 -5.35
N GLU A 232 5.16 9.29 -5.15
CA GLU A 232 4.34 10.40 -4.66
C GLU A 232 3.09 10.61 -5.53
N VAL A 233 3.19 10.46 -6.86
CA VAL A 233 2.04 10.54 -7.77
C VAL A 233 0.97 9.50 -7.42
N GLY A 234 1.40 8.27 -7.11
CA GLY A 234 0.53 7.19 -6.66
C GLY A 234 -0.04 7.41 -5.26
N ILE A 235 0.77 7.91 -4.33
CA ILE A 235 0.34 8.19 -2.95
C ILE A 235 -0.70 9.30 -2.92
N ASP A 236 -0.46 10.40 -3.65
CA ASP A 236 -1.42 11.49 -3.83
C ASP A 236 -2.74 10.95 -4.40
N PHE A 237 -2.68 10.31 -5.57
CA PHE A 237 -3.86 9.75 -6.24
C PHE A 237 -4.62 8.75 -5.36
N GLY A 238 -3.94 7.77 -4.75
CA GLY A 238 -4.58 6.72 -3.96
C GLY A 238 -5.20 7.23 -2.66
N THR A 239 -4.71 8.34 -2.11
CA THR A 239 -5.28 8.97 -0.91
C THR A 239 -6.39 9.97 -1.21
N SER A 240 -6.48 10.48 -2.45
CA SER A 240 -7.55 11.37 -2.91
C SER A 240 -8.69 10.64 -3.61
N GLU A 241 -8.42 9.65 -4.46
CA GLU A 241 -9.41 9.01 -5.34
C GLU A 241 -10.04 7.75 -4.75
N ARG A 242 -9.91 7.54 -3.44
CA ARG A 242 -10.52 6.42 -2.71
C ARG A 242 -11.15 6.90 -1.40
N SER A 243 -12.47 7.02 -1.37
CA SER A 243 -13.24 7.38 -0.15
C SER A 243 -12.99 6.46 1.05
N ALA A 244 -12.73 5.17 0.81
CA ALA A 244 -12.36 4.21 1.85
C ALA A 244 -10.93 4.42 2.38
N GLY A 245 -10.18 5.40 1.86
CA GLY A 245 -8.90 5.83 2.40
C GLY A 245 -7.73 4.93 2.02
N TRP A 246 -6.76 4.78 2.94
CA TRP A 246 -5.60 3.93 2.79
C TRP A 246 -6.00 2.45 2.59
N GLY A 247 -5.26 1.72 1.75
CA GLY A 247 -5.59 0.33 1.41
C GLY A 247 -4.39 -0.48 0.92
N PRO A 248 -4.62 -1.74 0.49
CA PRO A 248 -3.55 -2.66 0.08
C PRO A 248 -2.60 -2.12 -0.99
N GLY A 249 -3.08 -1.43 -2.02
CA GLY A 249 -2.26 -0.88 -3.10
C GLY A 249 -1.25 0.17 -2.62
N LEU A 250 -1.68 1.07 -1.72
CA LEU A 250 -0.78 2.04 -1.09
C LEU A 250 0.24 1.36 -0.16
N THR A 251 -0.18 0.32 0.56
CA THR A 251 0.71 -0.51 1.37
C THR A 251 1.75 -1.25 0.52
N ILE A 252 1.39 -1.81 -0.64
CA ILE A 252 2.33 -2.43 -1.58
C ILE A 252 3.34 -1.38 -2.08
N LEU A 253 2.86 -0.20 -2.48
CA LEU A 253 3.73 0.87 -2.98
C LEU A 253 4.73 1.33 -1.91
N ALA A 254 4.29 1.52 -0.66
CA ALA A 254 5.15 1.88 0.47
C ALA A 254 6.17 0.77 0.79
N ALA A 255 5.75 -0.49 0.84
CA ALA A 255 6.65 -1.62 1.07
C ALA A 255 7.72 -1.74 -0.02
N ASN A 256 7.33 -1.55 -1.28
CA ASN A 256 8.26 -1.55 -2.42
C ASN A 256 9.28 -0.41 -2.35
N LEU A 257 8.87 0.79 -1.94
CA LEU A 257 9.79 1.92 -1.73
C LEU A 257 10.85 1.60 -0.67
N ASN A 258 10.47 0.93 0.41
CA ASN A 258 11.38 0.60 1.50
C ASN A 258 12.48 -0.41 1.08
N VAL A 259 12.23 -1.23 0.07
CA VAL A 259 13.21 -2.20 -0.45
C VAL A 259 13.86 -1.77 -1.78
N ILE A 260 13.45 -0.65 -2.37
CA ILE A 260 13.80 -0.29 -3.75
C ILE A 260 15.31 -0.15 -3.97
N ALA A 261 16.04 0.29 -2.95
CA ALA A 261 17.50 0.43 -2.98
C ALA A 261 18.25 -0.92 -3.04
N LYS A 262 17.57 -2.04 -2.75
CA LYS A 262 18.12 -3.40 -2.88
C LYS A 262 18.00 -3.95 -4.30
N LEU A 263 17.28 -3.26 -5.16
CA LEU A 263 16.93 -3.71 -6.50
C LEU A 263 17.80 -3.03 -7.56
N ASP A 264 18.17 -3.80 -8.58
CA ASP A 264 18.69 -3.25 -9.84
C ASP A 264 17.61 -2.42 -10.56
N THR A 265 18.02 -1.67 -11.61
CA THR A 265 17.14 -0.74 -12.33
C THR A 265 15.85 -1.40 -12.84
N TYR A 266 15.93 -2.65 -13.31
CA TYR A 266 14.74 -3.36 -13.80
C TYR A 266 13.83 -3.79 -12.64
N GLY A 267 14.41 -4.24 -11.52
CA GLY A 267 13.68 -4.52 -10.30
C GLY A 267 12.98 -3.28 -9.73
N GLN A 268 13.63 -2.11 -9.76
CA GLN A 268 13.02 -0.83 -9.34
C GLN A 268 11.79 -0.50 -10.19
N ILE A 269 11.86 -0.72 -11.50
CA ILE A 269 10.73 -0.53 -12.41
C ILE A 269 9.60 -1.49 -12.09
N LEU A 270 9.90 -2.79 -11.91
CA LEU A 270 8.87 -3.75 -11.53
C LEU A 270 8.21 -3.37 -10.20
N ALA A 271 8.98 -2.96 -9.19
CA ALA A 271 8.47 -2.54 -7.89
C ALA A 271 7.51 -1.34 -7.99
N LEU A 272 7.90 -0.30 -8.75
CA LEU A 272 7.05 0.87 -8.98
C LEU A 272 5.79 0.52 -9.79
N VAL A 273 5.92 -0.26 -10.87
CA VAL A 273 4.77 -0.69 -11.68
C VAL A 273 3.80 -1.52 -10.86
N GLN A 274 4.30 -2.49 -10.08
CA GLN A 274 3.48 -3.30 -9.18
C GLN A 274 2.71 -2.40 -8.20
N GLY A 275 3.38 -1.50 -7.48
CA GLY A 275 2.72 -0.62 -6.52
C GLY A 275 1.68 0.29 -7.18
N LEU A 276 2.04 0.98 -8.26
CA LEU A 276 1.17 1.95 -8.93
C LEU A 276 -0.05 1.30 -9.60
N VAL A 277 0.10 0.11 -10.19
CA VAL A 277 -1.03 -0.63 -10.77
C VAL A 277 -1.98 -1.12 -9.68
N HIS A 278 -1.49 -1.56 -8.52
CA HIS A 278 -2.36 -1.93 -7.40
C HIS A 278 -3.09 -0.70 -6.82
N VAL A 279 -2.44 0.46 -6.71
CA VAL A 279 -3.10 1.72 -6.33
C VAL A 279 -4.23 2.08 -7.32
N ALA A 280 -3.97 1.97 -8.63
CA ALA A 280 -4.98 2.23 -9.66
C ALA A 280 -6.18 1.28 -9.54
N ARG A 281 -5.93 -0.02 -9.36
CA ARG A 281 -6.97 -1.05 -9.18
C ARG A 281 -7.81 -0.82 -7.92
N ASP A 282 -7.20 -0.43 -6.81
CA ASP A 282 -7.90 -0.16 -5.55
C ASP A 282 -8.81 1.07 -5.63
N SER A 283 -8.47 2.03 -6.49
CA SER A 283 -9.18 3.30 -6.66
C SER A 283 -10.20 3.27 -7.81
N ALA A 284 -10.05 2.34 -8.76
CA ALA A 284 -10.92 2.24 -9.92
C ALA A 284 -12.41 2.12 -9.53
N GLY A 285 -13.24 3.03 -10.04
CA GLY A 285 -14.68 3.08 -9.77
C GLY A 285 -15.04 3.48 -8.33
N ARG A 286 -14.09 3.96 -7.52
CA ARG A 286 -14.35 4.47 -6.18
C ARG A 286 -14.64 5.97 -6.20
N PRO A 287 -15.48 6.48 -5.29
CA PRO A 287 -15.69 7.91 -5.19
C PRO A 287 -14.49 8.59 -4.51
N LYS A 288 -14.26 9.84 -4.91
CA LYS A 288 -13.23 10.72 -4.34
C LYS A 288 -13.44 10.91 -2.84
N ARG A 289 -12.33 11.02 -2.10
CA ARG A 289 -12.32 11.37 -0.69
C ARG A 289 -12.33 12.90 -0.53
N HIS A 290 -13.24 13.38 0.31
CA HIS A 290 -13.32 14.79 0.68
C HIS A 290 -12.86 14.96 2.12
N MET A 291 -11.80 15.74 2.33
CA MET A 291 -11.28 16.01 3.67
C MET A 291 -12.17 16.99 4.43
N LEU A 292 -12.29 16.76 5.74
CA LEU A 292 -12.89 17.74 6.64
C LEU A 292 -11.93 18.90 6.92
N GLN A 293 -12.43 19.91 7.63
CA GLN A 293 -11.62 21.04 8.11
C GLN A 293 -11.26 20.87 9.59
N PRO A 294 -10.09 21.38 10.03
CA PRO A 294 -9.73 21.37 11.45
C PRO A 294 -10.76 22.15 12.30
N LEU A 295 -10.66 22.00 13.61
CA LEU A 295 -11.46 22.81 14.54
C LEU A 295 -11.07 24.31 14.41
N PRO A 296 -12.02 25.24 14.59
CA PRO A 296 -11.73 26.68 14.58
C PRO A 296 -10.61 27.04 15.57
N ALA A 297 -9.83 28.07 15.22
CA ALA A 297 -8.62 28.48 15.94
C ALA A 297 -8.88 28.70 17.44
N THR A 298 -8.48 27.70 18.23
CA THR A 298 -8.45 27.74 19.69
C THR A 298 -7.20 26.97 20.12
N GLU A 299 -6.44 27.51 21.08
CA GLU A 299 -5.29 26.79 21.63
C GLU A 299 -5.80 25.60 22.46
N PHE A 300 -5.69 24.40 21.91
CA PHE A 300 -5.97 23.15 22.61
C PHE A 300 -4.66 22.50 23.06
N GLY A 301 -4.57 22.08 24.31
CA GLY A 301 -3.43 21.28 24.77
C GLY A 301 -3.43 19.90 24.10
N THR A 302 -2.26 19.43 23.67
CA THR A 302 -2.08 18.10 23.04
C THR A 302 -2.73 16.95 23.82
N PRO A 303 -2.64 16.85 25.16
CA PRO A 303 -3.30 15.77 25.90
C PRO A 303 -4.82 15.72 25.72
N ARG A 304 -5.46 16.90 25.60
CA ARG A 304 -6.92 17.00 25.39
C ARG A 304 -7.30 16.50 24.00
N LEU A 305 -6.55 16.86 22.97
CA LEU A 305 -6.79 16.40 21.60
C LEU A 305 -6.57 14.88 21.48
N GLN A 306 -5.54 14.34 22.14
CA GLN A 306 -5.32 12.89 22.19
C GLN A 306 -6.49 12.15 22.83
N GLU A 307 -7.03 12.66 23.94
CA GLU A 307 -8.21 12.07 24.61
C GLU A 307 -9.46 12.14 23.71
N TRP A 308 -9.68 13.28 23.05
CA TRP A 308 -10.79 13.43 22.10
C TRP A 308 -10.68 12.48 20.91
N TYR A 309 -9.49 12.34 20.33
CA TYR A 309 -9.25 11.41 19.24
C TYR A 309 -9.59 9.98 19.64
N ARG A 310 -9.05 9.51 20.78
CA ARG A 310 -9.33 8.17 21.30
C ARG A 310 -10.81 7.96 21.59
N ARG A 311 -11.49 8.94 22.18
CA ARG A 311 -12.94 8.87 22.45
C ARG A 311 -13.75 8.79 21.14
N SER A 312 -13.40 9.58 20.13
CA SER A 312 -14.06 9.53 18.82
C SER A 312 -13.88 8.16 18.16
N VAL A 313 -12.67 7.59 18.20
CA VAL A 313 -12.41 6.23 17.69
C VAL A 313 -13.24 5.19 18.46
N GLU A 314 -13.29 5.28 19.79
CA GLU A 314 -14.04 4.33 20.62
C GLU A 314 -15.54 4.33 20.30
N VAL A 315 -16.13 5.51 20.07
CA VAL A 315 -17.54 5.64 19.70
C VAL A 315 -17.79 5.60 18.18
N ARG A 316 -16.77 5.24 17.38
CA ARG A 316 -16.84 5.11 15.92
C ARG A 316 -17.24 6.42 15.19
N ASP A 317 -16.93 7.56 15.78
CA ASP A 317 -17.13 8.90 15.21
C ASP A 317 -15.92 9.29 14.33
N ILE A 318 -15.95 8.83 13.07
CA ILE A 318 -14.86 9.10 12.11
C ILE A 318 -14.73 10.58 11.76
N ASP A 319 -15.84 11.33 11.73
CA ASP A 319 -15.83 12.75 11.43
C ASP A 319 -15.15 13.54 12.57
N GLY A 320 -15.51 13.23 13.81
CA GLY A 320 -14.85 13.78 14.99
C GLY A 320 -13.37 13.42 15.04
N ALA A 321 -13.01 12.15 14.79
CA ALA A 321 -11.62 11.70 14.77
C ALA A 321 -10.80 12.42 13.69
N GLU A 322 -11.34 12.57 12.48
CA GLU A 322 -10.67 13.30 11.39
C GLU A 322 -10.46 14.78 11.73
N ARG A 323 -11.49 15.47 12.24
CA ARG A 323 -11.37 16.88 12.63
C ARG A 323 -10.34 17.09 13.74
N VAL A 324 -10.29 16.18 14.72
CA VAL A 324 -9.27 16.23 15.78
C VAL A 324 -7.88 15.99 15.21
N LEU A 325 -7.70 14.97 14.37
CA LEU A 325 -6.41 14.69 13.71
C LEU A 325 -5.93 15.90 12.90
N LEU A 326 -6.80 16.50 12.07
CA LEU A 326 -6.45 17.67 11.28
C LEU A 326 -6.10 18.89 12.15
N THR A 327 -6.73 19.02 13.33
CA THR A 327 -6.38 20.06 14.30
C THR A 327 -4.99 19.83 14.88
N VAL A 328 -4.64 18.59 15.22
CA VAL A 328 -3.28 18.23 15.70
C VAL A 328 -2.24 18.48 14.61
N LEU A 329 -2.54 18.12 13.36
CA LEU A 329 -1.64 18.29 12.22
C LEU A 329 -1.42 19.76 11.82
N GLY A 330 -2.37 20.64 12.12
CA GLY A 330 -2.23 22.09 11.94
C GLY A 330 -1.44 22.81 13.04
N GLY A 331 -1.07 22.11 14.11
CA GLY A 331 -0.22 22.62 15.20
C GLY A 331 1.23 22.12 15.12
N ASP A 332 1.95 22.22 16.24
CA ASP A 332 3.39 21.89 16.33
C ASP A 332 3.68 20.39 16.61
N ALA A 333 2.68 19.51 16.47
CA ALA A 333 2.85 18.09 16.77
C ALA A 333 3.77 17.40 15.74
N SER A 334 4.81 16.72 16.23
CA SER A 334 5.72 15.94 15.41
C SER A 334 5.03 14.70 14.84
N ASP A 335 5.61 14.08 13.80
CA ASP A 335 5.09 12.82 13.27
C ASP A 335 5.11 11.69 14.32
N ALA A 336 6.05 11.73 15.26
CA ALA A 336 6.09 10.79 16.38
C ALA A 336 4.91 11.00 17.34
N ASP A 337 4.58 12.25 17.68
CA ASP A 337 3.43 12.56 18.55
C ASP A 337 2.10 12.13 17.93
N VAL A 338 1.95 12.36 16.61
CA VAL A 338 0.75 11.97 15.86
C VAL A 338 0.67 10.45 15.74
N ALA A 339 1.79 9.79 15.43
CA ALA A 339 1.84 8.33 15.37
C ALA A 339 1.49 7.70 16.72
N ASP A 340 2.02 8.21 17.82
CA ASP A 340 1.69 7.72 19.16
C ASP A 340 0.22 7.91 19.48
N MET A 341 -0.36 9.07 19.16
CA MET A 341 -1.81 9.30 19.31
C MET A 341 -2.65 8.27 18.54
N MET A 342 -2.32 8.04 17.27
CA MET A 342 -3.10 7.15 16.40
C MET A 342 -2.92 5.68 16.80
N ILE A 343 -1.69 5.25 17.06
CA ILE A 343 -1.37 3.85 17.42
C ILE A 343 -1.92 3.47 18.78
N VAL A 344 -1.94 4.39 19.75
CA VAL A 344 -2.60 4.12 21.03
C VAL A 344 -4.09 3.88 20.83
N ALA A 345 -4.77 4.66 19.99
CA ALA A 345 -6.18 4.41 19.67
C ALA A 345 -6.38 3.06 18.96
N VAL A 346 -5.47 2.67 18.06
CA VAL A 346 -5.51 1.35 17.38
C VAL A 346 -5.28 0.19 18.37
N THR A 347 -4.48 0.40 19.40
CA THR A 347 -4.07 -0.64 20.36
C THR A 347 -4.87 -0.63 21.67
N ASP A 348 -5.87 0.25 21.80
CA ASP A 348 -6.89 0.18 22.86
C ASP A 348 -7.75 -1.10 22.74
N HIS A 349 -7.82 -1.68 21.54
CA HIS A 349 -8.51 -2.92 21.23
C HIS A 349 -7.58 -3.96 20.61
N PHE A 350 -7.92 -5.24 20.73
CA PHE A 350 -6.99 -6.31 20.41
C PHE A 350 -7.00 -6.55 18.90
N TYR A 351 -5.82 -6.46 18.30
CA TYR A 351 -5.53 -6.95 16.95
C TYR A 351 -6.61 -6.57 15.91
N LEU A 352 -6.88 -5.25 15.81
CA LEU A 352 -7.96 -4.68 14.98
C LEU A 352 -7.84 -5.08 13.51
N ASP A 353 -8.96 -5.53 12.94
CA ASP A 353 -9.06 -6.06 11.56
C ASP A 353 -7.98 -7.09 11.25
N GLY A 354 -7.71 -7.95 12.22
CA GLY A 354 -6.68 -8.97 12.08
C GLY A 354 -5.26 -8.41 11.96
N GLY A 355 -5.00 -7.16 12.36
CA GLY A 355 -3.69 -6.51 12.31
C GLY A 355 -3.55 -5.43 11.23
N HIS A 356 -4.42 -5.44 10.20
CA HIS A 356 -4.31 -4.52 9.06
C HIS A 356 -4.37 -3.05 9.46
N THR A 357 -5.16 -2.73 10.49
CA THR A 357 -5.26 -1.33 10.95
C THR A 357 -3.88 -0.81 11.37
N LEU A 358 -3.13 -1.55 12.19
CA LEU A 358 -1.79 -1.12 12.63
C LEU A 358 -0.80 -1.10 11.47
N ASP A 359 -0.83 -2.11 10.59
CA ASP A 359 0.03 -2.19 9.42
C ASP A 359 -0.14 -0.97 8.51
N PHE A 360 -1.38 -0.60 8.20
CA PHE A 360 -1.67 0.56 7.35
C PHE A 360 -1.19 1.86 7.98
N HIS A 361 -1.38 2.03 9.29
CA HIS A 361 -0.84 3.19 10.00
C HIS A 361 0.68 3.23 9.89
N ASN A 362 1.38 2.13 10.18
CA ASN A 362 2.84 2.09 10.07
C ASN A 362 3.32 2.43 8.66
N LYS A 363 2.71 1.86 7.62
CA LYS A 363 3.08 2.10 6.21
C LYS A 363 2.80 3.53 5.76
N ALA A 364 1.72 4.14 6.22
CA ALA A 364 1.43 5.54 5.94
C ALA A 364 2.47 6.49 6.57
N PHE A 365 2.92 6.21 7.80
CA PHE A 365 4.01 7.00 8.42
C PHE A 365 5.34 6.82 7.71
N GLU A 366 5.69 5.61 7.29
CA GLU A 366 6.89 5.37 6.47
C GLU A 366 6.82 6.13 5.13
N ALA A 367 5.64 6.18 4.50
CA ALA A 367 5.44 6.87 3.24
C ALA A 367 5.60 8.40 3.34
N LEU A 368 5.52 9.00 4.53
CA LEU A 368 5.74 10.44 4.72
C LEU A 368 7.14 10.88 4.28
N ALA A 369 8.15 10.01 4.40
CA ALA A 369 9.51 10.31 3.94
C ALA A 369 9.63 10.40 2.41
N ALA A 370 8.65 9.88 1.66
CA ALA A 370 8.66 9.82 0.21
C ALA A 370 7.79 10.91 -0.46
N ILE A 371 7.11 11.74 0.34
CA ILE A 371 6.19 12.76 -0.17
C ILE A 371 6.59 14.16 0.28
N ARG A 372 6.10 15.16 -0.45
CA ARG A 372 6.13 16.55 -0.03
C ARG A 372 5.27 16.82 1.22
N PRO A 373 5.68 17.75 2.12
CA PRO A 373 4.99 18.00 3.39
C PRO A 373 3.51 18.39 3.25
N GLU A 374 3.11 19.00 2.14
CA GLU A 374 1.73 19.44 1.91
C GLU A 374 0.74 18.26 1.83
N LEU A 375 1.21 17.06 1.50
CA LEU A 375 0.39 15.86 1.43
C LEU A 375 0.21 15.17 2.80
N ARG A 376 0.96 15.59 3.84
CA ARG A 376 0.91 14.98 5.18
C ARG A 376 -0.52 14.88 5.74
N PRO A 377 -1.37 15.94 5.73
CA PRO A 377 -2.74 15.84 6.21
C PRO A 377 -3.62 14.89 5.39
N GLN A 378 -3.45 14.88 4.07
CA GLN A 378 -4.20 13.98 3.17
C GLN A 378 -3.86 12.51 3.44
N VAL A 379 -2.57 12.20 3.56
CA VAL A 379 -2.09 10.84 3.81
C VAL A 379 -2.57 10.33 5.16
N LEU A 380 -2.36 11.09 6.25
CA LEU A 380 -2.70 10.59 7.58
C LEU A 380 -4.22 10.53 7.81
N SER A 381 -4.99 11.50 7.29
CA SER A 381 -6.46 11.44 7.38
C SER A 381 -7.07 10.30 6.56
N SER A 382 -6.37 9.80 5.54
CA SER A 382 -6.82 8.62 4.76
C SER A 382 -6.87 7.33 5.58
N LEU A 383 -6.28 7.27 6.79
CA LEU A 383 -6.37 6.11 7.68
C LEU A 383 -7.69 6.07 8.47
N ILE A 384 -8.34 7.22 8.66
CA ILE A 384 -9.51 7.38 9.53
C ILE A 384 -10.71 6.51 9.11
N PRO A 385 -11.06 6.36 7.81
CA PRO A 385 -12.16 5.49 7.41
C PRO A 385 -12.04 4.05 7.93
N GLY A 386 -10.81 3.52 8.06
CA GLY A 386 -10.56 2.18 8.61
C GLY A 386 -10.91 2.05 10.10
N LEU A 387 -10.99 3.15 10.83
CA LEU A 387 -11.33 3.16 12.26
C LEU A 387 -12.84 3.23 12.52
N GLY A 388 -13.67 3.40 11.48
CA GLY A 388 -15.12 3.55 11.65
C GLY A 388 -15.85 2.26 12.00
N ASN A 389 -15.40 1.12 11.50
CA ASN A 389 -16.03 -0.15 11.85
C ASN A 389 -15.07 -1.35 11.91
N PRO A 390 -13.97 -1.27 12.68
CA PRO A 390 -13.02 -2.35 12.73
C PRO A 390 -13.58 -3.54 13.49
N THR A 391 -13.13 -4.73 13.09
CA THR A 391 -13.29 -5.97 13.83
C THR A 391 -12.34 -5.95 15.02
N ARG A 392 -12.88 -6.12 16.24
CA ARG A 392 -12.10 -6.20 17.46
C ARG A 392 -11.90 -7.67 17.82
N SER A 393 -10.65 -8.12 17.96
CA SER A 393 -10.37 -9.55 18.13
C SER A 393 -10.91 -10.12 19.44
N GLU A 394 -10.96 -9.31 20.49
CA GLU A 394 -11.55 -9.69 21.77
C GLU A 394 -13.05 -10.01 21.68
N GLU A 395 -13.76 -9.54 20.64
CA GLU A 395 -15.17 -9.84 20.40
C GLU A 395 -15.37 -11.17 19.65
N LEU A 396 -14.29 -11.77 19.14
CA LEU A 396 -14.35 -12.98 18.33
C LEU A 396 -14.31 -14.26 19.18
N GLN A 397 -15.16 -15.22 18.80
CA GLN A 397 -15.24 -16.54 19.43
C GLN A 397 -13.87 -17.24 19.54
N ASN A 398 -13.02 -17.10 18.51
CA ASN A 398 -11.74 -17.77 18.41
C ASN A 398 -10.61 -17.12 19.25
N TRP A 399 -10.90 -16.02 19.95
CA TRP A 399 -10.04 -15.44 21.00
C TRP A 399 -10.54 -15.72 22.42
N GLN A 400 -11.82 -16.10 22.58
CA GLN A 400 -12.42 -16.38 23.88
C GLN A 400 -12.56 -17.89 24.17
N THR A 401 -12.51 -18.76 23.17
CA THR A 401 -12.78 -20.21 23.31
C THR A 401 -11.94 -21.03 22.31
N PRO A 402 -11.44 -22.23 22.69
CA PRO A 402 -11.59 -22.91 23.99
C PRO A 402 -10.66 -22.37 25.10
N VAL A 403 -9.65 -21.59 24.73
CA VAL A 403 -8.74 -20.93 25.66
C VAL A 403 -9.04 -19.43 25.62
N ASP A 404 -9.31 -18.84 26.78
CA ASP A 404 -9.56 -17.40 26.92
C ASP A 404 -8.24 -16.63 26.83
N LEU A 405 -8.04 -15.90 25.72
CA LEU A 405 -6.88 -15.03 25.51
C LEU A 405 -7.14 -13.60 26.00
N VAL A 406 -8.39 -13.25 26.29
CA VAL A 406 -8.81 -11.86 26.50
C VAL A 406 -8.58 -11.44 27.95
N SER A 407 -9.05 -12.23 28.92
CA SER A 407 -8.95 -11.87 30.33
C SER A 407 -7.51 -11.68 30.83
N PRO A 408 -6.53 -12.55 30.46
CA PRO A 408 -5.13 -12.35 30.86
C PRO A 408 -4.52 -11.06 30.29
N LEU A 409 -4.87 -10.69 29.05
CA LEU A 409 -4.39 -9.46 28.43
C LEU A 409 -4.90 -8.22 29.15
N PHE A 410 -6.20 -8.16 29.49
CA PHE A 410 -6.72 -7.06 30.29
C PHE A 410 -6.05 -6.94 31.65
N ALA A 411 -5.70 -8.06 32.29
CA ALA A 411 -4.95 -8.04 33.55
C ALA A 411 -3.53 -7.48 33.36
N ALA A 412 -2.82 -7.92 32.32
CA ALA A 412 -1.49 -7.41 31.99
C ALA A 412 -1.50 -5.90 31.68
N PHE A 413 -2.48 -5.43 30.92
CA PHE A 413 -2.56 -4.00 30.55
C PHE A 413 -2.85 -3.11 31.76
N ARG A 414 -3.72 -3.55 32.69
CA ARG A 414 -3.92 -2.85 33.96
C ARG A 414 -2.64 -2.78 34.79
N GLU A 415 -1.85 -3.84 34.82
CA GLU A 415 -0.57 -3.82 35.53
C GLU A 415 0.43 -2.84 34.89
N LEU A 416 0.57 -2.85 33.56
CA LEU A 416 1.41 -1.90 32.83
C LEU A 416 0.98 -0.44 33.12
N GLU A 417 -0.31 -0.15 33.04
CA GLU A 417 -0.86 1.18 33.34
C GLU A 417 -0.64 1.61 34.79
N ASN A 418 -0.81 0.69 35.75
CA ASN A 418 -0.55 0.99 37.16
C ASN A 418 0.91 1.35 37.42
N GLN A 419 1.85 0.72 36.71
CA GLN A 419 3.27 1.08 36.80
C GLN A 419 3.55 2.46 36.20
N LEU A 420 2.93 2.80 35.08
CA LEU A 420 3.00 4.14 34.49
C LEU A 420 2.43 5.21 35.43
N GLY A 421 1.30 4.93 36.08
CA GLY A 421 0.70 5.83 37.07
C GLY A 421 1.52 6.02 38.35
N ARG A 422 2.38 5.06 38.71
CA ARG A 422 3.32 5.17 39.84
C ARG A 422 4.56 6.03 39.49
N ILE A 423 4.87 6.18 38.20
CA ILE A 423 5.91 7.09 37.69
C ILE A 423 5.23 8.45 37.43
N SER A 424 5.07 9.26 38.48
CA SER A 424 4.46 10.59 38.35
C SER A 424 5.26 11.51 37.40
N PRO A 425 4.65 12.53 36.76
CA PRO A 425 5.25 13.31 35.66
C PRO A 425 6.53 14.09 35.99
N ALA A 426 6.91 14.19 37.26
CA ALA A 426 8.11 14.92 37.68
C ALA A 426 9.42 14.30 37.17
N THR A 427 9.43 13.00 36.84
CA THR A 427 10.66 12.29 36.45
C THR A 427 10.89 12.29 34.93
N LEU A 428 9.87 12.55 34.11
CA LEU A 428 9.99 12.59 32.64
C LEU A 428 10.37 13.98 32.10
N ALA A 429 10.31 15.03 32.93
CA ALA A 429 10.63 16.40 32.54
C ALA A 429 12.11 16.81 32.77
N SER A 430 12.94 15.96 33.39
CA SER A 430 14.33 16.29 33.73
C SER A 430 15.37 15.58 32.86
N GLY A 431 15.07 15.36 31.57
CA GLY A 431 16.05 14.94 30.58
C GLY A 431 16.96 16.09 30.14
N THR A 432 17.58 16.81 31.09
CA THR A 432 18.66 17.74 30.79
C THR A 432 19.99 17.06 31.02
N SER A 433 20.82 17.08 29.99
CA SER A 433 22.22 16.67 29.94
C SER A 433 22.98 16.96 31.25
N ASP A 434 23.65 15.96 31.81
CA ASP A 434 24.80 16.20 32.67
C ASP A 434 25.96 15.26 32.33
N SER A 435 27.07 15.91 32.00
CA SER A 435 28.39 15.32 31.76
C SER A 435 29.03 14.79 33.05
N PRO A 436 29.92 13.80 32.98
CA PRO A 436 30.52 13.23 34.17
C PRO A 436 31.74 14.05 34.62
N THR A 437 31.62 14.79 35.72
CA THR A 437 32.79 15.17 36.52
C THR A 437 32.52 15.06 38.02
N ASP A 438 33.43 14.31 38.63
CA ASP A 438 33.96 14.41 39.99
C ASP A 438 33.42 13.55 41.14
N ARG A 439 34.45 13.08 41.85
CA ARG A 439 34.51 12.09 42.92
C ARG A 439 34.38 12.75 44.29
N ASN A 440 34.12 11.89 45.28
CA ASN A 440 34.39 12.03 46.73
C ASN A 440 33.47 12.99 47.53
N ALA A 441 32.76 12.46 48.52
CA ALA A 441 33.29 12.20 49.86
C ALA A 441 32.19 11.70 50.85
N SER A 442 32.65 10.88 51.77
CA SER A 442 32.05 10.31 52.99
C SER A 442 31.20 11.21 53.91
N SER A 443 30.21 10.62 54.60
CA SER A 443 30.14 10.65 56.08
C SER A 443 29.09 9.68 56.67
N ILE A 444 29.43 9.20 57.86
CA ILE A 444 28.82 8.19 58.74
C ILE A 444 27.76 8.82 59.67
N ASP A 445 26.68 8.09 59.98
CA ASP A 445 26.03 7.82 61.30
C ASP A 445 24.59 7.30 61.04
N GLY A 446 23.97 6.32 61.70
CA GLY A 446 24.23 5.69 62.99
C GLY A 446 23.02 5.86 63.91
N SER A 447 22.03 4.95 63.89
CA SER A 447 21.27 4.52 65.10
C SER A 447 20.15 3.52 64.78
N ALA A 448 20.12 2.44 65.56
CA ALA A 448 19.10 1.41 65.61
C ALA A 448 18.04 1.70 66.70
N SER A 449 16.80 1.23 66.50
CA SER A 449 15.94 0.82 67.62
C SER A 449 14.87 -0.20 67.18
N SER A 450 14.84 -1.30 67.91
CA SER A 450 14.03 -2.51 67.79
C SER A 450 12.61 -2.34 68.34
N ILE A 451 11.61 -2.94 67.69
CA ILE A 451 10.38 -3.46 68.34
C ILE A 451 9.98 -4.77 67.65
N GLU A 452 9.97 -5.87 68.41
CA GLU A 452 9.35 -7.15 68.05
C GLU A 452 7.85 -7.16 68.40
N GLY A 453 7.04 -7.88 67.61
CA GLY A 453 5.61 -8.09 67.89
C GLY A 453 4.89 -8.86 66.78
N SER A 454 4.98 -10.19 66.85
CA SER A 454 4.52 -11.23 65.92
C SER A 454 3.00 -11.23 65.57
N ALA A 455 2.67 -11.48 64.29
CA ALA A 455 1.57 -12.38 63.89
C ALA A 455 1.77 -12.89 62.45
N SER A 456 1.87 -14.21 62.34
CA SER A 456 2.23 -15.02 61.18
C SER A 456 1.16 -15.05 60.07
N ILE A 457 1.53 -14.63 58.85
CA ILE A 457 0.94 -15.11 57.59
C ILE A 457 2.11 -15.39 56.65
N MET A 458 2.26 -16.65 56.24
CA MET A 458 3.34 -17.16 55.38
C MET A 458 3.28 -16.50 53.98
N PRO A 459 4.32 -15.80 53.52
CA PRO A 459 4.44 -15.42 52.12
C PRO A 459 5.04 -16.59 51.32
N SER A 460 4.34 -17.01 50.28
CA SER A 460 4.88 -17.87 49.23
C SER A 460 6.11 -17.20 48.59
N GLN A 461 7.12 -18.03 48.32
CA GLN A 461 8.47 -17.62 47.96
C GLN A 461 8.52 -16.60 46.81
N THR A 462 9.01 -15.41 47.12
CA THR A 462 9.49 -14.43 46.16
C THR A 462 10.81 -14.92 45.55
N SER A 463 10.79 -15.22 44.25
CA SER A 463 12.00 -15.50 43.47
C SER A 463 12.95 -14.28 43.47
N PRO A 464 14.28 -14.48 43.50
CA PRO A 464 15.21 -13.37 43.66
C PRO A 464 15.33 -12.56 42.36
N LEU A 465 15.28 -11.23 42.54
CA LEU A 465 15.60 -10.19 41.57
C LEU A 465 16.87 -10.56 40.78
N LEU A 466 16.71 -10.63 39.46
CA LEU A 466 17.77 -10.91 38.49
C LEU A 466 18.80 -9.77 38.50
N THR A 467 20.08 -10.12 38.56
CA THR A 467 21.19 -9.15 38.45
C THR A 467 21.85 -9.24 37.07
N ASP A 468 22.51 -8.15 36.69
CA ASP A 468 23.12 -7.78 35.39
C ASP A 468 24.04 -8.83 34.71
N ARG A 469 24.28 -9.99 35.34
CA ARG A 469 25.04 -11.13 34.79
C ARG A 469 24.18 -12.24 34.16
N GLN A 470 22.85 -12.23 34.32
CA GLN A 470 21.92 -13.24 33.75
C GLN A 470 21.43 -12.92 32.33
N THR A 471 21.61 -11.69 31.87
CA THR A 471 21.13 -11.12 30.59
C THR A 471 21.74 -11.74 29.32
N ARG A 472 22.68 -12.69 29.45
CA ARG A 472 23.36 -13.33 28.31
C ARG A 472 22.76 -14.70 27.91
N THR A 473 21.66 -15.13 28.56
CA THR A 473 21.01 -16.46 28.39
C THR A 473 19.50 -16.42 28.13
N ASP A 474 18.91 -15.25 27.82
CA ASP A 474 17.44 -15.08 27.86
C ASP A 474 16.74 -15.00 26.49
N ALA A 475 17.38 -14.51 25.42
CA ALA A 475 16.67 -14.26 24.15
C ALA A 475 16.09 -15.53 23.49
N GLU A 476 16.86 -16.62 23.45
CA GLU A 476 16.41 -17.91 22.90
C GLU A 476 15.25 -18.47 23.72
N LYS A 477 15.34 -18.40 25.05
CA LYS A 477 14.27 -18.85 25.95
C LYS A 477 12.99 -18.01 25.79
N ILE A 478 13.12 -16.71 25.59
CA ILE A 478 11.96 -15.83 25.34
C ILE A 478 11.28 -16.25 24.03
N VAL A 479 12.05 -16.51 22.97
CA VAL A 479 11.52 -17.00 21.70
C VAL A 479 10.85 -18.38 21.87
N ASP A 480 11.44 -19.29 22.64
CA ASP A 480 10.84 -20.59 22.95
C ASP A 480 9.51 -20.44 23.71
N VAL A 481 9.44 -19.52 24.68
CA VAL A 481 8.18 -19.19 25.38
C VAL A 481 7.14 -18.67 24.39
N LEU A 482 7.50 -17.73 23.52
CA LEU A 482 6.59 -17.18 22.49
C LEU A 482 6.08 -18.23 21.51
N LEU A 483 6.88 -19.28 21.24
CA LEU A 483 6.50 -20.40 20.40
C LEU A 483 5.75 -21.52 21.15
N GLY A 484 5.60 -21.39 22.46
CA GLY A 484 4.94 -22.36 23.34
C GLY A 484 3.43 -22.53 23.11
N ASP A 485 2.83 -23.41 23.89
CA ASP A 485 1.42 -23.82 23.82
C ASP A 485 0.58 -23.34 25.03
N ASP A 486 1.16 -22.53 25.91
CA ASP A 486 0.48 -21.89 27.03
C ASP A 486 0.46 -20.36 26.86
N PRO A 487 -0.69 -19.75 26.54
CA PRO A 487 -0.79 -18.31 26.36
C PRO A 487 -0.68 -17.54 27.68
N GLY A 488 -1.01 -18.16 28.82
CA GLY A 488 -0.85 -17.56 30.14
C GLY A 488 0.63 -17.33 30.46
N VAL A 489 1.46 -18.36 30.24
CA VAL A 489 2.93 -18.25 30.42
C VAL A 489 3.52 -17.18 29.50
N ILE A 490 3.04 -17.08 28.26
CA ILE A 490 3.45 -16.02 27.32
C ILE A 490 3.13 -14.63 27.90
N VAL A 491 1.88 -14.40 28.31
CA VAL A 491 1.43 -13.09 28.84
C VAL A 491 2.16 -12.74 30.13
N GLU A 492 2.32 -13.68 31.05
CA GLU A 492 3.05 -13.47 32.31
C GLU A 492 4.52 -13.12 32.06
N THR A 493 5.18 -13.84 31.15
CA THR A 493 6.59 -13.59 30.79
C THR A 493 6.76 -12.22 30.15
N LEU A 494 5.93 -11.85 29.17
CA LEU A 494 5.97 -10.53 28.54
C LEU A 494 5.75 -9.42 29.57
N THR A 495 4.79 -9.61 30.47
CA THR A 495 4.50 -8.65 31.54
C THR A 495 5.67 -8.49 32.50
N ALA A 496 6.27 -9.59 32.95
CA ALA A 496 7.44 -9.54 33.82
C ALA A 496 8.63 -8.85 33.14
N LEU A 497 8.87 -9.09 31.85
CA LEU A 497 9.95 -8.46 31.09
C LEU A 497 9.72 -6.95 30.95
N LEU A 498 8.53 -6.53 30.53
CA LEU A 498 8.21 -5.11 30.34
C LEU A 498 8.22 -4.35 31.67
N THR A 499 7.66 -4.93 32.73
CA THR A 499 7.64 -4.32 34.07
C THR A 499 9.00 -4.30 34.76
N SER A 500 9.93 -5.16 34.37
CA SER A 500 11.33 -5.12 34.83
C SER A 500 12.22 -4.16 34.03
N GLY A 501 11.65 -3.46 33.05
CA GLY A 501 12.35 -2.44 32.26
C GLY A 501 13.12 -2.97 31.06
N VAL A 502 12.81 -4.19 30.58
CA VAL A 502 13.35 -4.67 29.30
C VAL A 502 12.85 -3.77 28.17
N ASP A 503 13.76 -3.32 27.33
CA ASP A 503 13.47 -2.47 26.17
C ASP A 503 12.38 -3.09 25.27
N PRO A 504 11.21 -2.43 25.10
CA PRO A 504 10.13 -2.90 24.25
C PRO A 504 10.54 -3.10 22.80
N VAL A 505 11.48 -2.30 22.29
CA VAL A 505 11.99 -2.45 20.91
C VAL A 505 12.69 -3.80 20.78
N HIS A 506 13.62 -4.11 21.69
CA HIS A 506 14.27 -5.41 21.70
C HIS A 506 13.27 -6.58 21.82
N LEU A 507 12.27 -6.45 22.71
CA LEU A 507 11.25 -7.48 22.90
C LEU A 507 10.40 -7.69 21.65
N SER A 508 9.97 -6.61 20.98
CA SER A 508 9.21 -6.68 19.74
C SER A 508 10.01 -7.33 18.59
N GLY A 509 11.32 -7.10 18.51
CA GLY A 509 12.20 -7.82 17.57
C GLY A 509 12.28 -9.33 17.83
N LEU A 510 12.21 -9.77 19.09
CA LEU A 510 12.10 -11.21 19.43
C LEU A 510 10.73 -11.78 19.07
N VAL A 511 9.66 -11.00 19.21
CA VAL A 511 8.32 -11.38 18.74
C VAL A 511 8.28 -11.53 17.22
N ALA A 512 8.88 -10.59 16.47
CA ALA A 512 9.02 -10.70 15.02
C ALA A 512 9.83 -11.95 14.61
N LEU A 513 10.92 -12.25 15.33
CA LEU A 513 11.69 -13.48 15.12
C LEU A 513 10.85 -14.74 15.38
N ALA A 514 10.05 -14.77 16.46
CA ALA A 514 9.17 -15.89 16.76
C ALA A 514 8.11 -16.08 15.65
N ALA A 515 7.52 -15.00 15.14
CA ALA A 515 6.61 -15.06 14.00
C ALA A 515 7.31 -15.58 12.72
N ALA A 516 8.53 -15.14 12.43
CA ALA A 516 9.31 -15.67 11.30
C ALA A 516 9.61 -17.17 11.46
N LYS A 517 9.90 -17.65 12.68
CA LYS A 517 10.08 -19.09 12.95
C LYS A 517 8.81 -19.90 12.66
N ARG A 518 7.60 -19.35 12.89
CA ARG A 518 6.35 -20.01 12.49
C ARG A 518 6.30 -20.29 10.98
N ILE A 519 6.79 -19.38 10.15
CA ILE A 519 6.87 -19.54 8.69
C ILE A 519 7.93 -20.59 8.32
N VAL A 520 9.11 -20.54 8.94
CA VAL A 520 10.19 -21.49 8.65
C VAL A 520 9.79 -22.93 8.99
N HIS A 521 9.04 -23.13 10.07
CA HIS A 521 8.55 -24.43 10.51
C HIS A 521 7.18 -24.81 9.92
N PHE A 522 6.62 -23.99 9.04
CA PHE A 522 5.35 -24.27 8.38
C PHE A 522 5.49 -25.45 7.42
N HIS A 523 4.63 -26.46 7.55
CA HIS A 523 4.68 -27.66 6.74
C HIS A 523 3.98 -27.47 5.39
N THR A 524 4.59 -27.90 4.30
CA THR A 524 4.05 -27.76 2.93
C THR A 524 2.84 -28.66 2.64
N GLN A 525 2.35 -29.39 3.64
CA GLN A 525 1.12 -30.20 3.56
C GLN A 525 -0.12 -29.42 4.01
N ASN A 526 0.07 -28.30 4.73
CA ASN A 526 -1.03 -27.39 5.04
C ASN A 526 -1.56 -26.75 3.76
N ASP A 527 -2.77 -26.19 3.85
CA ASP A 527 -3.41 -25.56 2.70
C ASP A 527 -2.66 -24.30 2.27
N PHE A 528 -2.79 -23.96 0.98
CA PHE A 528 -2.13 -22.78 0.41
C PHE A 528 -2.53 -21.48 1.14
N GLY A 529 -3.82 -21.34 1.50
CA GLY A 529 -4.33 -20.17 2.23
C GLY A 529 -3.75 -20.01 3.64
N ASP A 530 -3.30 -21.09 4.27
CA ASP A 530 -2.75 -21.05 5.63
C ASP A 530 -1.38 -20.37 5.69
N TRP A 531 -0.65 -20.30 4.57
CA TRP A 531 0.58 -19.53 4.47
C TRP A 531 0.34 -18.04 4.72
N ILE A 532 -0.81 -17.51 4.29
CA ILE A 532 -1.17 -16.11 4.51
C ILE A 532 -1.36 -15.85 6.01
N ALA A 533 -1.87 -16.83 6.77
CA ALA A 533 -2.08 -16.66 8.20
C ALA A 533 -0.77 -16.43 8.97
N VAL A 534 0.23 -17.31 8.78
CA VAL A 534 1.55 -17.16 9.44
C VAL A 534 2.35 -15.98 8.90
N LEU A 535 2.19 -15.68 7.61
CA LEU A 535 2.80 -14.51 6.99
C LEU A 535 2.28 -13.22 7.63
N HIS A 536 0.95 -13.07 7.68
CA HIS A 536 0.33 -11.85 8.18
C HIS A 536 0.74 -11.56 9.63
N THR A 537 0.85 -12.61 10.46
CA THR A 537 1.37 -12.47 11.82
C THR A 537 2.79 -11.91 11.84
N PHE A 538 3.66 -12.34 10.93
CA PHE A 538 5.03 -11.83 10.83
C PHE A 538 5.08 -10.39 10.30
N THR A 539 4.29 -10.04 9.28
CA THR A 539 4.27 -8.67 8.75
C THR A 539 3.73 -7.69 9.79
N ASN A 540 2.74 -8.10 10.58
CA ASN A 540 2.25 -7.30 11.69
C ASN A 540 3.27 -7.19 12.83
N ALA A 541 3.97 -8.28 13.17
CA ALA A 541 5.06 -8.24 14.15
C ALA A 541 6.15 -7.23 13.74
N HIS A 542 6.51 -7.22 12.46
CA HIS A 542 7.44 -6.25 11.89
C HIS A 542 6.91 -4.82 11.98
N ALA A 543 5.66 -4.57 11.59
CA ALA A 543 5.04 -3.24 11.70
C ALA A 543 5.03 -2.72 13.16
N VAL A 544 4.76 -3.61 14.13
CA VAL A 544 4.85 -3.28 15.56
C VAL A 544 6.30 -2.93 15.95
N HIS A 545 7.28 -3.70 15.51
CA HIS A 545 8.69 -3.44 15.80
C HIS A 545 9.16 -2.10 15.22
N GLU A 546 8.84 -1.80 13.95
CA GLU A 546 9.13 -0.50 13.32
C GLU A 546 8.48 0.65 14.08
N ARG A 547 7.21 0.49 14.48
CA ARG A 547 6.48 1.54 15.17
C ARG A 547 7.07 1.83 16.54
N LEU A 548 7.48 0.79 17.29
CA LEU A 548 8.06 0.94 18.61
C LEU A 548 9.46 1.57 18.58
N LYS A 549 10.25 1.41 17.53
CA LYS A 549 11.53 2.13 17.36
C LYS A 549 11.36 3.64 17.34
N GLN A 550 10.19 4.11 16.96
CA GLN A 550 9.85 5.52 16.79
C GLN A 550 8.83 6.03 17.81
N SER A 551 8.42 5.19 18.78
CA SER A 551 7.40 5.52 19.78
C SER A 551 8.05 5.72 21.14
N GLN A 552 7.58 6.71 21.89
CA GLN A 552 7.96 6.88 23.30
C GLN A 552 6.77 6.58 24.23
N ASN A 553 5.58 6.37 23.67
CA ASN A 553 4.38 6.11 24.44
C ASN A 553 4.32 4.66 24.95
N PRO A 554 4.37 4.44 26.27
CA PRO A 554 4.41 3.09 26.82
C PRO A 554 3.13 2.27 26.54
N LEU A 555 2.00 2.92 26.24
CA LEU A 555 0.77 2.22 25.87
C LEU A 555 0.87 1.52 24.51
N ALA A 556 1.77 1.96 23.62
CA ALA A 556 2.00 1.29 22.34
C ALA A 556 2.54 -0.13 22.51
N THR A 557 3.13 -0.45 23.67
CA THR A 557 3.68 -1.79 23.97
C THR A 557 2.60 -2.88 24.06
N ARG A 558 1.31 -2.52 24.19
CA ARG A 558 0.18 -3.46 24.08
C ARG A 558 0.20 -4.25 22.77
N ALA A 559 0.68 -3.64 21.68
CA ALA A 559 0.79 -4.28 20.38
C ALA A 559 1.67 -5.55 20.41
N ILE A 560 2.70 -5.60 21.28
CA ILE A 560 3.55 -6.79 21.46
C ILE A 560 2.71 -8.00 21.88
N TYR A 561 1.76 -7.79 22.79
CA TYR A 561 0.87 -8.85 23.28
C TYR A 561 -0.12 -9.31 22.21
N HIS A 562 -0.66 -8.38 21.42
CA HIS A 562 -1.59 -8.71 20.33
C HIS A 562 -0.94 -9.68 19.35
N VAL A 563 0.29 -9.37 18.92
CA VAL A 563 1.08 -10.23 18.04
C VAL A 563 1.45 -11.55 18.71
N ALA A 564 1.86 -11.53 19.99
CA ALA A 564 2.21 -12.75 20.71
C ALA A 564 1.02 -13.73 20.81
N MET A 565 -0.20 -13.22 21.05
CA MET A 565 -1.40 -14.05 21.03
C MET A 565 -1.71 -14.56 19.63
N ARG A 566 -1.42 -13.78 18.58
CA ARG A 566 -1.57 -14.27 17.22
C ARG A 566 -0.55 -15.39 16.90
N ILE A 567 0.72 -15.26 17.29
CA ILE A 567 1.74 -16.31 17.16
C ILE A 567 1.32 -17.60 17.88
N TYR A 568 0.72 -17.47 19.06
CA TYR A 568 0.14 -18.59 19.80
C TYR A 568 -0.98 -19.27 19.00
N ARG A 569 -1.88 -18.50 18.38
CA ARG A 569 -2.99 -19.05 17.59
C ARG A 569 -2.52 -19.79 16.33
N ASP A 570 -1.42 -19.34 15.74
CA ASP A 570 -0.83 -19.97 14.56
C ASP A 570 -0.10 -21.29 14.88
N ARG A 571 0.10 -21.65 16.15
CA ARG A 571 0.93 -22.81 16.57
C ARG A 571 0.57 -24.13 15.92
N PHE A 572 -0.71 -24.36 15.65
CA PHE A 572 -1.20 -25.60 15.06
C PHE A 572 -0.71 -25.81 13.63
N LEU A 573 -0.38 -24.73 12.91
CA LEU A 573 0.16 -24.77 11.55
C LEU A 573 1.60 -25.31 11.50
N ASN A 574 2.23 -25.55 12.65
CA ASN A 574 3.53 -26.21 12.76
C ASN A 574 3.43 -27.62 13.37
N ILE A 575 2.27 -28.27 13.28
CA ILE A 575 2.07 -29.65 13.75
C ILE A 575 1.63 -30.53 12.57
N PRO A 576 2.50 -31.38 12.00
CA PRO A 576 3.92 -31.56 12.34
C PRO A 576 4.79 -30.39 11.87
N SER A 577 5.93 -30.18 12.54
CA SER A 577 6.86 -29.10 12.22
C SER A 577 7.70 -29.45 10.99
N ALA A 578 7.88 -28.50 10.08
CA ALA A 578 8.80 -28.66 8.96
C ALA A 578 10.26 -28.68 9.43
N ALA A 579 11.03 -29.61 8.88
CA ALA A 579 12.47 -29.69 9.14
C ALA A 579 13.23 -28.53 8.48
N LEU A 580 14.24 -28.02 9.19
CA LEU A 580 15.17 -27.04 8.63
C LEU A 580 16.08 -27.67 7.57
N PRO A 581 16.50 -26.90 6.53
CA PRO A 581 17.44 -27.39 5.55
C PRO A 581 18.76 -27.81 6.20
N LYS A 582 19.29 -28.98 5.81
CA LYS A 582 20.59 -29.47 6.25
C LYS A 582 21.66 -29.14 5.22
N SER A 583 22.85 -28.77 5.69
CA SER A 583 23.97 -28.39 4.82
C SER A 583 24.37 -29.51 3.84
N ASP A 584 24.33 -30.76 4.28
CA ASP A 584 24.67 -31.95 3.48
C ASP A 584 23.67 -32.24 2.34
N ALA A 585 22.46 -31.68 2.39
CA ALA A 585 21.45 -31.86 1.36
C ALA A 585 21.79 -31.06 0.10
N ALA A 586 22.38 -29.88 0.26
CA ALA A 586 22.80 -29.05 -0.87
C ALA A 586 23.95 -29.70 -1.65
N ASP A 587 24.92 -30.28 -0.95
CA ASP A 587 26.04 -30.99 -1.56
C ASP A 587 25.56 -32.20 -2.38
N ARG A 588 24.61 -32.98 -1.82
CA ARG A 588 24.00 -34.11 -2.53
C ARG A 588 23.20 -33.68 -3.77
N ALA A 589 22.56 -32.52 -3.73
CA ALA A 589 21.80 -31.97 -4.84
C ALA A 589 22.68 -31.31 -5.92
N GLY A 590 23.99 -31.11 -5.64
CA GLY A 590 24.91 -30.46 -6.57
C GLY A 590 24.59 -28.98 -6.80
N TYR A 591 24.00 -28.30 -5.80
CA TYR A 591 23.69 -26.89 -5.91
C TYR A 591 24.97 -26.04 -5.96
N SER A 592 24.93 -24.99 -6.78
CA SER A 592 25.96 -23.95 -6.81
C SER A 592 25.47 -22.69 -6.10
N THR A 593 26.32 -21.66 -6.00
CA THR A 593 25.93 -20.32 -5.51
C THR A 593 25.47 -19.37 -6.63
N ASP A 594 25.24 -19.87 -7.84
CA ASP A 594 24.68 -19.08 -8.95
C ASP A 594 23.19 -18.76 -8.72
N LEU A 595 22.90 -17.50 -8.44
CA LEU A 595 21.55 -16.98 -8.15
C LEU A 595 20.51 -17.30 -9.23
N ARG A 596 20.93 -17.56 -10.48
CA ARG A 596 20.03 -18.00 -11.56
C ARG A 596 19.40 -19.36 -11.26
N GLN A 597 20.09 -20.22 -10.49
CA GLN A 597 19.53 -21.51 -10.07
C GLN A 597 18.34 -21.32 -9.12
N LEU A 598 18.36 -20.33 -8.23
CA LEU A 598 17.23 -20.04 -7.34
C LEU A 598 15.99 -19.61 -8.12
N LEU A 599 16.16 -18.73 -9.11
CA LEU A 599 15.06 -18.33 -10.00
C LEU A 599 14.53 -19.51 -10.82
N ALA A 600 15.41 -20.38 -11.33
CA ALA A 600 15.02 -21.57 -12.07
C ALA A 600 14.28 -22.61 -11.22
N LEU A 601 14.62 -22.75 -9.93
CA LEU A 601 13.86 -23.58 -8.98
C LEU A 601 12.43 -23.06 -8.84
N THR A 602 12.26 -21.75 -8.74
CA THR A 602 10.95 -21.11 -8.56
C THR A 602 10.18 -20.85 -9.86
N ASP A 603 10.68 -21.35 -10.99
CA ASP A 603 9.90 -21.53 -12.23
C ASP A 603 9.12 -22.86 -12.24
N LYS A 604 9.26 -23.68 -11.19
CA LYS A 604 8.52 -24.93 -11.00
C LYS A 604 7.72 -24.87 -9.71
N GLN A 605 6.51 -25.40 -9.75
CA GLN A 605 5.68 -25.52 -8.54
C GLN A 605 6.29 -26.50 -7.53
N GLN A 606 5.94 -26.32 -6.26
CA GLN A 606 6.30 -27.24 -5.16
C GLN A 606 7.82 -27.38 -4.94
N GLN A 607 8.58 -26.28 -5.06
CA GLN A 607 10.03 -26.26 -4.84
C GLN A 607 10.45 -25.55 -3.55
N VAL A 608 9.58 -25.57 -2.53
CA VAL A 608 9.80 -24.86 -1.25
C VAL A 608 11.04 -25.38 -0.52
N ALA A 609 11.19 -26.71 -0.43
CA ALA A 609 12.30 -27.32 0.30
C ALA A 609 13.63 -27.15 -0.45
N GLU A 610 13.59 -27.27 -1.78
CA GLU A 610 14.71 -27.10 -2.69
C GLU A 610 15.21 -25.65 -2.66
N ALA A 611 14.32 -24.66 -2.78
CA ALA A 611 14.69 -23.25 -2.69
C ALA A 611 15.27 -22.90 -1.32
N ALA A 612 14.65 -23.38 -0.23
CA ALA A 612 15.16 -23.16 1.13
C ALA A 612 16.54 -23.81 1.35
N THR A 613 16.76 -25.00 0.79
CA THR A 613 18.07 -25.70 0.84
C THR A 613 19.13 -24.96 0.05
N TRP A 614 18.78 -24.45 -1.13
CA TRP A 614 19.67 -23.65 -1.96
C TRP A 614 20.09 -22.36 -1.23
N VAL A 615 19.15 -21.63 -0.65
CA VAL A 615 19.43 -20.39 0.09
C VAL A 615 20.22 -20.66 1.37
N ALA A 616 19.91 -21.73 2.10
CA ALA A 616 20.72 -22.16 3.25
C ALA A 616 22.19 -22.38 2.86
N HIS A 617 22.44 -23.08 1.76
CA HIS A 617 23.79 -23.30 1.22
C HIS A 617 24.49 -21.99 0.80
N TYR A 618 23.76 -21.07 0.16
CA TYR A 618 24.29 -19.76 -0.21
C TYR A 618 24.77 -18.97 1.03
N ILE A 619 23.98 -18.98 2.10
CA ILE A 619 24.33 -18.32 3.37
C ILE A 619 25.51 -19.05 4.04
N ASP A 620 25.49 -20.39 4.11
CA ASP A 620 26.49 -21.21 4.79
C ASP A 620 27.88 -21.13 4.14
N THR A 621 27.93 -20.83 2.84
CA THR A 621 29.18 -20.62 2.08
C THR A 621 29.69 -19.18 2.15
N GLY A 622 29.06 -18.30 2.95
CA GLY A 622 29.53 -16.95 3.22
C GLY A 622 29.38 -15.97 2.05
N GLN A 623 28.42 -16.22 1.16
CA GLN A 623 28.16 -15.36 0.01
C GLN A 623 27.52 -14.01 0.42
N PRO A 624 27.69 -12.94 -0.37
CA PRO A 624 27.17 -11.62 -0.02
C PRO A 624 25.63 -11.54 -0.11
N MET A 625 25.01 -10.90 0.89
CA MET A 625 23.54 -10.79 0.99
C MET A 625 22.90 -9.85 -0.05
N GLY A 626 23.59 -8.80 -0.50
CA GLY A 626 23.03 -7.82 -1.45
C GLY A 626 22.49 -8.46 -2.74
N PRO A 627 23.29 -9.26 -3.46
CA PRO A 627 22.82 -10.00 -4.64
C PRO A 627 21.68 -10.99 -4.36
N LEU A 628 21.66 -11.61 -3.17
CA LEU A 628 20.57 -12.49 -2.76
C LEU A 628 19.27 -11.70 -2.57
N TRP A 629 19.31 -10.55 -1.89
CA TRP A 629 18.13 -9.70 -1.71
C TRP A 629 17.59 -9.16 -3.04
N ASN A 630 18.47 -8.75 -3.95
CA ASN A 630 18.04 -8.39 -5.32
C ASN A 630 17.33 -9.57 -6.00
N THR A 631 17.86 -10.79 -5.86
CA THR A 631 17.28 -11.99 -6.47
C THR A 631 15.94 -12.39 -5.85
N LEU A 632 15.80 -12.30 -4.53
CA LEU A 632 14.52 -12.51 -3.84
C LEU A 632 13.49 -11.43 -4.21
N GLY A 633 13.95 -10.18 -4.43
CA GLY A 633 13.15 -9.13 -5.03
C GLY A 633 12.63 -9.50 -6.42
N HIS A 634 13.49 -9.96 -7.32
CA HIS A 634 13.07 -10.45 -8.64
C HIS A 634 12.18 -11.69 -8.56
N LEU A 635 12.40 -12.59 -7.60
CA LEU A 635 11.54 -13.74 -7.35
C LEU A 635 10.11 -13.28 -7.05
N LEU A 636 9.92 -12.28 -6.17
CA LEU A 636 8.62 -11.70 -5.87
C LEU A 636 8.04 -10.92 -7.06
N LEU A 637 8.80 -9.95 -7.58
CA LEU A 637 8.31 -8.92 -8.49
C LEU A 637 7.98 -9.45 -9.89
N ARG A 638 8.45 -10.66 -10.22
CA ARG A 638 8.12 -11.38 -11.46
C ARG A 638 6.84 -12.21 -11.36
N GLU A 639 6.15 -12.21 -10.21
CA GLU A 639 4.90 -12.92 -9.99
C GLU A 639 3.71 -11.94 -9.90
N ASP A 640 2.50 -12.44 -10.17
CA ASP A 640 1.26 -11.77 -9.80
C ASP A 640 0.97 -12.04 -8.31
N ALA A 641 1.83 -11.46 -7.46
CA ALA A 641 1.87 -11.76 -6.04
C ALA A 641 0.72 -11.13 -5.24
N GLU A 642 0.32 -11.81 -4.17
CA GLU A 642 -0.65 -11.31 -3.19
C GLU A 642 -0.03 -10.19 -2.33
N PHE A 643 -0.83 -9.25 -1.82
CA PHE A 643 -0.31 -8.02 -1.20
C PHE A 643 0.63 -8.27 -0.01
N HIS A 644 0.40 -9.29 0.81
CA HIS A 644 1.26 -9.57 1.96
C HIS A 644 2.65 -10.05 1.52
N SER A 645 2.79 -10.57 0.30
CA SER A 645 4.09 -11.02 -0.24
C SER A 645 5.12 -9.88 -0.32
N PHE A 646 4.64 -8.66 -0.59
CA PHE A 646 5.48 -7.46 -0.62
C PHE A 646 5.91 -7.04 0.79
N GLN A 647 4.98 -7.08 1.75
CA GLN A 647 5.29 -6.86 3.16
C GLN A 647 6.24 -7.94 3.71
N MET A 648 6.13 -9.20 3.26
CA MET A 648 7.01 -10.30 3.66
C MET A 648 8.46 -9.99 3.34
N LEU A 649 8.73 -9.62 2.08
CA LEU A 649 10.07 -9.36 1.61
C LEU A 649 10.66 -8.14 2.32
N GLU A 650 9.86 -7.08 2.46
CA GLU A 650 10.27 -5.90 3.22
C GLU A 650 10.62 -6.23 4.67
N ALA A 651 9.71 -6.89 5.38
CA ALA A 651 9.91 -7.27 6.78
C ALA A 651 11.16 -8.14 6.94
N ALA A 652 11.35 -9.14 6.08
CA ALA A 652 12.53 -10.00 6.14
C ALA A 652 13.84 -9.22 5.91
N ILE A 653 13.85 -8.25 5.00
CA ILE A 653 15.03 -7.40 4.73
C ILE A 653 15.31 -6.48 5.92
N LYS A 654 14.31 -5.70 6.37
CA LYS A 654 14.49 -4.72 7.46
C LYS A 654 14.88 -5.40 8.78
N GLU A 655 14.15 -6.46 9.18
CA GLU A 655 14.49 -7.21 10.38
C GLU A 655 15.91 -7.80 10.28
N HIS A 656 16.31 -8.30 9.12
CA HIS A 656 17.65 -8.85 8.92
C HIS A 656 18.72 -7.77 9.15
N GLU A 657 18.54 -6.58 8.58
CA GLU A 657 19.45 -5.45 8.75
C GLU A 657 19.56 -5.00 10.21
N ASP A 658 18.48 -5.07 10.99
CA ASP A 658 18.54 -4.75 12.41
C ASP A 658 19.25 -5.80 13.23
N TRP A 659 19.05 -7.08 12.92
CA TRP A 659 19.82 -8.16 13.54
C TRP A 659 21.30 -8.13 13.13
N GLU A 660 21.63 -7.66 11.93
CA GLU A 660 23.02 -7.47 11.49
C GLU A 660 23.76 -6.43 12.35
N LYS A 661 23.06 -5.39 12.82
CA LYS A 661 23.61 -4.38 13.75
C LYS A 661 23.76 -4.91 15.18
N SER A 662 23.15 -6.05 15.51
CA SER A 662 23.09 -6.59 16.87
C SER A 662 24.31 -7.44 17.22
N THR A 663 24.86 -7.25 18.43
CA THR A 663 25.96 -8.07 18.96
C THR A 663 25.46 -9.27 19.79
N ARG A 664 24.14 -9.53 19.81
CA ARG A 664 23.53 -10.60 20.61
C ARG A 664 23.79 -11.97 19.96
N SER A 665 23.88 -13.02 20.78
CA SER A 665 24.20 -14.39 20.30
C SER A 665 23.18 -14.94 19.31
N ILE A 666 21.89 -14.63 19.52
CA ILE A 666 20.78 -15.07 18.67
C ILE A 666 20.79 -14.42 17.27
N ALA A 667 21.53 -13.33 17.06
CA ALA A 667 21.46 -12.53 15.83
C ALA A 667 21.74 -13.34 14.55
N LYS A 668 22.69 -14.29 14.60
CA LYS A 668 22.99 -15.15 13.44
C LYS A 668 21.83 -16.08 13.08
N ASP A 669 21.19 -16.67 14.09
CA ASP A 669 20.01 -17.52 13.90
C ASP A 669 18.81 -16.69 13.40
N ALA A 670 18.66 -15.47 13.93
CA ALA A 670 17.63 -14.55 13.49
C ALA A 670 17.77 -14.16 12.02
N MET A 671 18.95 -13.68 11.62
CA MET A 671 19.26 -13.35 10.22
C MET A 671 18.99 -14.54 9.29
N ARG A 672 19.47 -15.74 9.64
CA ARG A 672 19.22 -16.95 8.85
C ARG A 672 17.73 -17.28 8.76
N THR A 673 17.00 -17.20 9.87
CA THR A 673 15.56 -17.48 9.94
C THR A 673 14.77 -16.57 9.00
N LEU A 674 15.08 -15.26 8.99
CA LEU A 674 14.35 -14.26 8.19
C LEU A 674 14.50 -14.52 6.68
N VAL A 675 15.73 -14.81 6.23
CA VAL A 675 15.98 -15.12 4.81
C VAL A 675 15.28 -16.43 4.40
N LEU A 676 15.32 -17.44 5.26
CA LEU A 676 14.64 -18.72 5.00
C LEU A 676 13.12 -18.58 5.03
N ALA A 677 12.56 -17.76 5.91
CA ALA A 677 11.12 -17.49 5.97
C ALA A 677 10.65 -16.87 4.65
N ALA A 678 11.32 -15.82 4.18
CA ALA A 678 11.00 -15.16 2.91
C ALA A 678 11.11 -16.12 1.73
N THR A 679 12.22 -16.86 1.67
CA THR A 679 12.46 -17.83 0.59
C THR A 679 11.38 -18.90 0.54
N ARG A 680 11.03 -19.49 1.68
CA ARG A 680 10.01 -20.55 1.76
C ARG A 680 8.64 -20.03 1.34
N TYR A 681 8.24 -18.88 1.87
CA TYR A 681 6.96 -18.27 1.53
C TYR A 681 6.86 -17.96 0.04
N LEU A 682 7.86 -17.26 -0.51
CA LEU A 682 7.89 -16.88 -1.92
C LEU A 682 7.91 -18.11 -2.85
N ALA A 683 8.71 -19.13 -2.52
CA ALA A 683 8.74 -20.38 -3.29
C ALA A 683 7.44 -21.19 -3.20
N ALA A 684 6.66 -21.03 -2.12
CA ALA A 684 5.36 -21.67 -1.99
C ALA A 684 4.32 -21.04 -2.93
N HIS A 685 4.49 -19.76 -3.28
CA HIS A 685 3.55 -18.97 -4.10
C HIS A 685 4.04 -18.76 -5.54
N ALA A 686 5.12 -19.42 -5.94
CA ALA A 686 5.68 -19.34 -7.30
C ALA A 686 5.66 -20.71 -8.00
N PRO A 687 5.49 -20.74 -9.34
CA PRO A 687 5.16 -19.61 -10.22
C PRO A 687 3.65 -19.31 -10.27
N THR A 688 3.33 -18.06 -10.63
CA THR A 688 1.99 -17.54 -10.95
C THR A 688 1.81 -17.38 -12.48
N ALA A 689 0.75 -16.69 -12.93
CA ALA A 689 0.51 -16.43 -14.36
C ALA A 689 1.51 -15.43 -14.98
N ARG A 690 2.04 -14.50 -14.17
CA ARG A 690 3.02 -13.46 -14.52
C ARG A 690 2.51 -12.47 -15.58
N GLU A 691 1.26 -12.06 -15.47
CA GLU A 691 0.62 -11.10 -16.37
C GLU A 691 1.18 -9.68 -16.21
N LEU A 692 1.21 -9.14 -14.99
CA LEU A 692 1.65 -7.77 -14.75
C LEU A 692 3.16 -7.56 -15.03
N PRO A 693 4.07 -8.47 -14.64
CA PRO A 693 5.47 -8.41 -15.02
C PRO A 693 5.69 -8.42 -16.54
N GLN A 694 4.82 -9.08 -17.30
CA GLN A 694 4.86 -9.06 -18.76
C GLN A 694 4.52 -7.66 -19.32
N VAL A 695 3.57 -6.94 -18.72
CA VAL A 695 3.27 -5.54 -19.07
C VAL A 695 4.48 -4.64 -18.85
N ALA A 696 5.15 -4.76 -17.71
CA ALA A 696 6.37 -4.01 -17.42
C ALA A 696 7.50 -4.34 -18.40
N ARG A 697 7.67 -5.64 -18.73
CA ARG A 697 8.64 -6.10 -19.74
C ARG A 697 8.36 -5.51 -21.11
N ILE A 698 7.10 -5.50 -21.54
CA ILE A 698 6.67 -4.88 -22.81
C ILE A 698 7.08 -3.39 -22.81
N ALA A 699 6.72 -2.63 -21.77
CA ALA A 699 7.09 -1.22 -21.66
C ALA A 699 8.61 -0.99 -21.71
N TRP A 700 9.38 -1.80 -20.98
CA TRP A 700 10.84 -1.76 -20.95
C TRP A 700 11.47 -1.99 -22.33
N ARG A 701 11.01 -3.04 -23.03
CA ARG A 701 11.47 -3.37 -24.39
C ARG A 701 11.09 -2.28 -25.39
N LEU A 702 9.88 -1.71 -25.26
CA LEU A 702 9.43 -0.62 -26.10
C LEU A 702 10.33 0.63 -25.96
N ALA A 703 10.76 0.95 -24.73
CA ALA A 703 11.65 2.08 -24.47
C ALA A 703 13.05 1.89 -25.06
N ARG A 704 13.49 0.64 -25.25
CA ARG A 704 14.77 0.29 -25.91
C ARG A 704 14.68 0.24 -27.44
N GLY A 705 13.52 0.58 -28.01
CA GLY A 705 13.29 0.57 -29.45
C GLY A 705 13.12 -0.83 -30.06
N GLU A 706 12.89 -1.85 -29.24
CA GLU A 706 12.66 -3.22 -29.74
C GLU A 706 11.35 -3.31 -30.56
N LYS A 707 11.34 -4.23 -31.53
CA LYS A 707 10.21 -4.49 -32.44
C LYS A 707 9.42 -5.71 -31.95
N LEU A 708 8.44 -5.47 -31.08
CA LEU A 708 7.66 -6.56 -30.47
C LEU A 708 6.86 -7.40 -31.46
N PHE A 709 6.52 -6.85 -32.63
CA PHE A 709 5.74 -7.53 -33.67
C PHE A 709 6.57 -8.49 -34.55
N ALA A 710 7.89 -8.55 -34.35
CA ALA A 710 8.80 -9.34 -35.18
C ALA A 710 9.20 -10.69 -34.54
N GLU A 711 8.58 -11.04 -33.41
CA GLU A 711 8.87 -12.25 -32.62
C GLU A 711 7.90 -13.40 -32.87
#